data_AF-A0AA42Z4M1-F1
#
_entry.id   AF-A0AA42Z4M1-F1
#
_cell.length_a   1.000
_cell.length_b   1.000
_cell.length_c   1.000
_cell.angle_alpha   90.00
_cell.angle_beta   90.00
_cell.angle_gamma   90.00
#
_symmetry.space_group_name_H-M   'P 1'
#
loop_
_entity.id
_entity.type
_entity.pdbx_description
1 polymer ?
#
loop_
_entity_poly.entity_id
_entity_poly.type
_entity_poly.pdbx_seq_one_letter_code
_entity_poly.pdbx_strand_id
1 'polypeptide(L)'
;MKDLPKHPLITKPLWTNWITLTGLLIGGIALLLIVTFGLFSVVSPAANPYVDIVGYLILPGILSLGIFLMLAGILIRSIRRRRLDPSRRLRILPRVDFSDPLQIRVAKFLAVGLFTLLPIAAVTGYHGYHFTDSTDFCATTCHTVMRPEAVAYERSSHARVSCAECHIGTGASWFVKAKISGLRQVIATARESYSRPIPPAISELRPARDTCEECHWPQKFHGSQLKEFPHYASDEQNTDRTVTLLLKTGGGNEFLGQASGIHRHMALSGQIEYIATDPILQEIPWIIWTDDTGLEHIYRDDGRPASDPPPEGERRSIDCMDCHNRPAHEFISPQESINVAIANGKIDQTLPFIKRETVEALLPPYLQTEEANARIGERLSRFYREEHPELWKSRRAAIYQAIDTTREIYAVNVFPYMNVDWTTYPDNIGHLVSAGCFRCHDNQHVNQSGGTLDSSCELCHTFLNATEDGQEESLRTGEFRHEMSLDGVHTAVRCDQCHSGGASPQSDSCEGCHGLQQGLISATLPALESFAIEPDFMADIVACDDCHSTTEAHSRDVALASCSDCHDDDGTYEAMAVDNVETLADLRRQVLEQIDQSTDANWAERSRKLLTLLDEAGAHHNAEGSRQILEGLLEGQQPEQDS
;
A
#
# COMPACT_ATOMS: atom_id res chain seq x y z
N MET A 1 -47.64 -45.81 -75.17
CA MET A 1 -46.76 -45.76 -73.99
C MET A 1 -45.34 -45.60 -74.48
N LYS A 2 -44.74 -44.41 -74.33
CA LYS A 2 -43.34 -44.12 -74.68
C LYS A 2 -42.63 -43.76 -73.38
N ASP A 3 -41.55 -44.48 -73.11
CA ASP A 3 -40.69 -44.35 -71.93
C ASP A 3 -40.14 -42.93 -71.79
N LEU A 4 -40.37 -42.34 -70.61
CA LEU A 4 -39.69 -41.14 -70.14
C LEU A 4 -38.32 -41.52 -69.57
N PRO A 5 -37.23 -40.79 -69.92
CA PRO A 5 -35.94 -41.01 -69.30
C PRO A 5 -35.97 -40.56 -67.83
N LYS A 6 -35.59 -41.46 -66.91
CA LYS A 6 -35.35 -41.14 -65.50
C LYS A 6 -34.19 -40.14 -65.40
N HIS A 7 -34.49 -38.87 -65.16
CA HIS A 7 -33.48 -37.89 -64.76
C HIS A 7 -32.74 -38.41 -63.52
N PRO A 8 -31.39 -38.41 -63.49
CA PRO A 8 -30.66 -38.70 -62.27
C PRO A 8 -30.96 -37.58 -61.26
N LEU A 9 -31.58 -37.93 -60.14
CA LEU A 9 -31.80 -37.02 -59.02
C LEU A 9 -30.47 -36.37 -58.66
N ILE A 10 -30.34 -35.05 -58.92
CA ILE A 10 -29.16 -34.26 -58.59
C ILE A 10 -28.99 -34.31 -57.07
N THR A 11 -28.08 -35.14 -56.58
CA THR A 11 -27.86 -35.30 -55.15
C THR A 11 -27.04 -34.14 -54.62
N LYS A 12 -27.54 -33.46 -53.57
CA LYS A 12 -26.75 -32.46 -52.84
C LYS A 12 -25.42 -33.08 -52.41
N PRO A 13 -24.27 -32.41 -52.61
CA PRO A 13 -22.95 -32.93 -52.26
C PRO A 13 -22.85 -33.35 -50.79
N LEU A 14 -21.84 -34.18 -50.48
CA LEU A 14 -21.60 -34.62 -49.10
C LEU A 14 -21.13 -33.49 -48.19
N TRP A 15 -20.50 -32.44 -48.71
CA TRP A 15 -19.98 -31.32 -47.92
C TRP A 15 -21.05 -30.28 -47.52
N THR A 16 -22.27 -30.31 -48.08
CA THR A 16 -23.31 -29.32 -47.78
C THR A 16 -24.10 -29.62 -46.49
N ASN A 17 -23.46 -30.27 -45.52
CA ASN A 17 -24.04 -30.46 -44.19
C ASN A 17 -23.44 -29.43 -43.24
N TRP A 18 -24.23 -29.02 -42.25
CA TRP A 18 -23.82 -27.98 -41.29
C TRP A 18 -22.51 -28.34 -40.59
N ILE A 19 -22.26 -29.61 -40.22
CA ILE A 19 -21.02 -30.04 -39.57
C ILE A 19 -19.79 -29.80 -40.48
N THR A 20 -19.88 -30.18 -41.75
CA THR A 20 -18.78 -29.96 -42.71
C THR A 20 -18.58 -28.49 -43.06
N LEU A 21 -19.68 -27.72 -43.19
CA LEU A 21 -19.59 -26.28 -43.44
C LEU A 21 -18.96 -25.53 -42.26
N THR A 22 -19.33 -25.89 -41.03
CA THR A 22 -18.71 -25.36 -39.81
C THR A 22 -17.23 -25.73 -39.74
N GLY A 23 -16.86 -26.99 -40.03
CA GLY A 23 -15.46 -27.42 -40.07
C GLY A 23 -14.62 -26.68 -41.11
N LEU A 24 -15.17 -26.47 -42.32
CA LEU A 24 -14.51 -25.70 -43.38
C LEU A 24 -14.31 -24.23 -43.00
N LEU A 25 -15.30 -23.60 -42.36
CA LEU A 25 -15.22 -22.22 -41.88
C LEU A 25 -14.13 -22.08 -40.81
N ILE A 26 -14.18 -22.93 -39.78
CA ILE A 26 -13.20 -22.92 -38.67
C ILE A 26 -11.79 -23.18 -39.20
N GLY A 27 -11.61 -24.21 -40.01
CA GLY A 27 -10.31 -24.57 -40.58
C GLY A 27 -9.76 -23.49 -41.52
N GLY A 28 -10.62 -22.87 -42.34
CA GLY A 28 -10.23 -21.78 -43.23
C GLY A 28 -9.78 -20.53 -42.49
N ILE A 29 -10.51 -20.13 -41.45
CA ILE A 29 -10.14 -19.00 -40.59
C ILE A 29 -8.83 -19.30 -39.84
N ALA A 30 -8.71 -20.49 -39.25
CA ALA A 30 -7.50 -20.88 -38.52
C ALA A 30 -6.27 -20.93 -39.42
N LEU A 31 -6.37 -21.53 -40.61
CA LEU A 31 -5.25 -21.59 -41.57
C LEU A 31 -4.77 -20.20 -41.96
N LEU A 32 -5.70 -19.28 -42.24
CA LEU A 32 -5.34 -17.93 -42.60
C LEU A 32 -4.74 -17.15 -41.41
N LEU A 33 -5.27 -17.33 -40.20
CA LEU A 33 -4.66 -16.75 -39.00
C LEU A 33 -3.23 -17.27 -38.80
N ILE A 34 -2.97 -18.57 -39.01
CA ILE A 34 -1.62 -19.16 -38.96
C ILE A 34 -0.71 -18.55 -40.03
N VAL A 35 -1.18 -18.41 -41.27
CA VAL A 35 -0.38 -17.80 -42.35
C VAL A 35 -0.07 -16.34 -42.05
N THR A 36 -1.06 -15.59 -41.59
CA THR A 36 -0.91 -14.18 -41.21
C THR A 36 0.05 -14.02 -40.04
N PHE A 37 -0.09 -14.88 -39.02
CA PHE A 37 0.82 -14.97 -37.89
C PHE A 37 2.25 -15.29 -38.33
N GLY A 38 2.44 -16.29 -39.19
CA GLY A 38 3.75 -16.69 -39.70
C GLY A 38 4.42 -15.62 -40.55
N LEU A 39 3.64 -14.83 -41.31
CA LEU A 39 4.16 -13.67 -42.03
C LEU A 39 4.55 -12.53 -41.06
N PHE A 40 3.77 -12.33 -40.01
CA PHE A 40 4.04 -11.32 -38.99
C PHE A 40 5.28 -11.65 -38.15
N SER A 41 5.45 -12.91 -37.73
CA SER A 41 6.59 -13.36 -36.93
C SER A 41 7.93 -13.24 -37.65
N VAL A 42 7.93 -13.25 -38.99
CA VAL A 42 9.12 -12.98 -39.81
C VAL A 42 9.52 -11.50 -39.78
N VAL A 43 8.57 -10.59 -39.59
CA VAL A 43 8.79 -9.12 -39.66
C VAL A 43 8.96 -8.49 -38.27
N SER A 44 8.38 -9.08 -37.23
CA SER A 44 8.54 -8.65 -35.83
C SER A 44 9.16 -9.78 -34.99
N PRO A 45 10.50 -9.83 -34.83
CA PRO A 45 11.19 -10.89 -34.08
C PRO A 45 11.01 -10.82 -32.56
N ALA A 46 10.12 -9.97 -32.05
CA ALA A 46 9.93 -9.82 -30.61
C ALA A 46 9.36 -11.12 -30.01
N ALA A 47 10.14 -11.77 -29.17
CA ALA A 47 9.75 -12.99 -28.47
C ALA A 47 8.66 -12.66 -27.45
N ASN A 48 7.40 -12.94 -27.79
CA ASN A 48 6.30 -12.96 -26.83
C ASN A 48 5.80 -14.41 -26.72
N PRO A 49 6.06 -15.10 -25.59
CA PRO A 49 5.66 -16.48 -25.39
C PRO A 49 4.16 -16.74 -25.63
N TYR A 50 3.28 -15.75 -25.41
CA TYR A 50 1.84 -15.88 -25.65
C TYR A 50 1.48 -15.85 -27.12
N VAL A 51 2.11 -14.95 -27.87
CA VAL A 51 1.99 -14.86 -29.32
C VAL A 51 2.41 -16.21 -29.92
N ASP A 52 3.48 -16.80 -29.40
CA ASP A 52 3.95 -18.13 -29.83
C ASP A 52 3.01 -19.27 -29.41
N ILE A 53 2.47 -19.29 -28.18
CA ILE A 53 1.48 -20.30 -27.76
C ILE A 53 0.22 -20.22 -28.64
N VAL A 54 -0.30 -19.02 -28.89
CA VAL A 54 -1.48 -18.84 -29.74
C VAL A 54 -1.17 -19.29 -31.18
N GLY A 55 -0.03 -18.84 -31.72
CA GLY A 55 0.41 -19.11 -33.08
C GLY A 55 0.76 -20.56 -33.38
N TYR A 56 1.49 -21.22 -32.48
CA TYR A 56 2.07 -22.56 -32.69
C TYR A 56 1.30 -23.69 -31.99
N LEU A 57 0.43 -23.41 -31.01
CA LEU A 57 -0.34 -24.44 -30.31
C LEU A 57 -1.85 -24.30 -30.52
N ILE A 58 -2.42 -23.14 -30.22
CA ILE A 58 -3.88 -22.95 -30.24
C ILE A 58 -4.43 -22.93 -31.66
N LEU A 59 -3.87 -22.10 -32.55
CA LEU A 59 -4.34 -22.00 -33.93
C LEU A 59 -4.21 -23.34 -34.69
N PRO A 60 -3.11 -24.10 -34.59
CA PRO A 60 -3.03 -25.45 -35.14
C PRO A 60 -4.04 -26.43 -34.53
N GLY A 61 -4.35 -26.29 -33.24
CA GLY A 61 -5.42 -27.05 -32.58
C GLY A 61 -6.80 -26.76 -33.18
N ILE A 62 -7.14 -25.48 -33.38
CA ILE A 62 -8.40 -25.05 -34.01
C ILE A 62 -8.46 -25.51 -35.48
N LEU A 63 -7.35 -25.44 -36.21
CA LEU A 63 -7.26 -25.96 -37.58
C LEU A 63 -7.55 -27.47 -37.60
N SER A 64 -6.95 -28.22 -36.67
CA SER A 64 -7.13 -29.67 -36.54
C SER A 64 -8.59 -30.02 -36.20
N LEU A 65 -9.23 -29.25 -35.31
CA LEU A 65 -10.65 -29.39 -35.00
C LEU A 65 -11.53 -29.09 -36.23
N GLY A 66 -11.21 -28.05 -37.00
CA GLY A 66 -11.91 -27.72 -38.26
C GLY A 66 -11.82 -28.84 -39.28
N ILE A 67 -10.63 -29.41 -39.48
CA ILE A 67 -10.40 -30.57 -40.36
C ILE A 67 -11.17 -31.80 -39.85
N PHE A 68 -11.13 -32.05 -38.54
CA PHE A 68 -11.86 -33.16 -37.92
C PHE A 68 -13.38 -33.04 -38.16
N LEU A 69 -13.97 -31.87 -37.89
CA LEU A 69 -15.40 -31.63 -38.14
C LEU A 69 -15.76 -31.75 -39.62
N MET A 70 -14.89 -31.26 -40.52
CA MET A 70 -15.04 -31.42 -41.96
C MET A 70 -15.15 -32.90 -42.34
N LEU A 71 -14.19 -33.71 -41.91
CA LEU A 71 -14.12 -35.15 -42.20
C LEU A 71 -15.26 -35.93 -41.53
N ALA A 72 -15.58 -35.63 -40.27
CA ALA A 72 -16.68 -36.24 -39.53
C ALA A 72 -18.03 -35.95 -40.20
N GLY A 73 -18.28 -34.71 -40.62
CA GLY A 73 -19.50 -34.35 -41.34
C GLY A 73 -19.65 -35.06 -42.69
N ILE A 74 -18.53 -35.29 -43.41
CA ILE A 74 -18.51 -36.08 -44.65
C ILE A 74 -18.77 -37.56 -44.35
N LEU A 75 -18.13 -38.11 -43.31
CA LEU A 75 -18.24 -39.50 -42.90
C LEU A 75 -19.66 -39.84 -42.43
N ILE A 76 -20.22 -39.09 -41.48
CA ILE A 76 -21.58 -39.27 -40.95
C ILE A 76 -22.60 -39.22 -42.09
N ARG A 77 -22.46 -38.26 -43.00
CA ARG A 77 -23.38 -38.12 -44.13
C ARG A 77 -23.19 -39.21 -45.19
N SER A 78 -21.98 -39.71 -45.39
CA SER A 78 -21.72 -40.84 -46.29
C SER A 78 -22.29 -42.15 -45.73
N ILE A 79 -22.12 -42.43 -44.43
CA ILE A 79 -22.69 -43.59 -43.73
C ILE A 79 -24.21 -43.53 -43.78
N ARG A 80 -24.82 -42.39 -43.43
CA ARG A 80 -26.28 -42.21 -43.47
C ARG A 80 -26.86 -42.45 -44.86
N ARG A 81 -26.16 -42.01 -45.92
CA ARG A 81 -26.62 -42.21 -47.30
C ARG A 81 -26.41 -43.63 -47.81
N ARG A 82 -25.30 -44.29 -47.46
CA ARG A 82 -25.07 -45.71 -47.80
C ARG A 82 -26.05 -46.65 -47.09
N ARG A 83 -26.48 -46.30 -45.86
CA ARG A 83 -27.54 -47.04 -45.14
C ARG A 83 -28.93 -46.90 -45.77
N LEU A 84 -29.22 -45.75 -46.38
CA LEU A 84 -30.50 -45.49 -47.03
C LEU A 84 -30.57 -46.04 -48.46
N ASP A 85 -29.45 -46.08 -49.18
CA ASP A 85 -29.37 -46.60 -50.55
C ASP A 85 -27.91 -46.96 -50.89
N PRO A 86 -27.55 -48.26 -50.86
CA PRO A 86 -26.18 -48.73 -51.12
C PRO A 86 -25.69 -48.47 -52.56
N SER A 87 -26.62 -48.27 -53.50
CA SER A 87 -26.32 -48.10 -54.93
C SER A 87 -26.09 -46.64 -55.34
N ARG A 88 -26.29 -45.68 -54.43
CA ARG A 88 -26.13 -44.25 -54.71
C ARG A 88 -24.67 -43.85 -54.88
N ARG A 89 -24.36 -43.24 -56.03
CA ARG A 89 -23.11 -42.51 -56.23
C ARG A 89 -23.02 -41.32 -55.27
N LEU A 90 -22.01 -41.34 -54.41
CA LEU A 90 -21.71 -40.27 -53.48
C LEU A 90 -20.87 -39.19 -54.17
N ARG A 91 -21.37 -37.95 -54.20
CA ARG A 91 -20.62 -36.81 -54.71
C ARG A 91 -19.92 -36.09 -53.56
N ILE A 92 -18.60 -36.26 -53.47
CA ILE A 92 -17.76 -35.68 -52.39
C ILE A 92 -17.38 -34.24 -52.72
N LEU A 93 -16.93 -33.96 -53.93
CA LEU A 93 -16.38 -32.65 -54.32
C LEU A 93 -17.48 -31.64 -54.72
N PRO A 94 -17.34 -30.35 -54.32
CA PRO A 94 -18.13 -29.26 -54.90
C PRO A 94 -18.00 -29.23 -56.42
N ARG A 95 -19.07 -28.81 -57.10
CA ARG A 95 -18.94 -28.39 -58.50
C ARG A 95 -18.36 -26.97 -58.47
N VAL A 96 -17.04 -26.89 -58.36
CA VAL A 96 -16.32 -25.62 -58.53
C VAL A 96 -16.32 -25.36 -60.04
N ASP A 97 -17.18 -24.45 -60.47
CA ASP A 97 -17.23 -24.06 -61.88
C ASP A 97 -16.52 -22.72 -62.01
N PHE A 98 -15.25 -22.77 -62.40
CA PHE A 98 -14.44 -21.58 -62.66
C PHE A 98 -14.91 -20.79 -63.89
N SER A 99 -15.97 -21.24 -64.55
CA SER A 99 -16.64 -20.54 -65.65
C SER A 99 -17.91 -19.80 -65.19
N ASP A 100 -18.39 -20.05 -63.97
CA ASP A 100 -19.57 -19.40 -63.38
C ASP A 100 -19.18 -18.00 -62.84
N PRO A 101 -19.67 -16.91 -63.45
CA PRO A 101 -19.31 -15.56 -63.05
C PRO A 101 -19.69 -15.22 -61.60
N LEU A 102 -20.74 -15.85 -61.05
CA LEU A 102 -21.20 -15.60 -59.69
C LEU A 102 -20.26 -16.25 -58.67
N GLN A 103 -19.85 -17.51 -58.91
CA GLN A 103 -18.88 -18.21 -58.06
C GLN A 103 -17.54 -17.50 -58.03
N ILE A 104 -17.07 -16.99 -59.17
CA ILE A 104 -15.82 -16.22 -59.26
C ILE A 104 -15.94 -14.90 -58.49
N ARG A 105 -17.06 -14.16 -58.62
CA ARG A 105 -17.24 -12.89 -57.90
C ARG A 105 -17.32 -13.10 -56.39
N VAL A 106 -18.06 -14.10 -55.91
CA VAL A 106 -18.17 -14.42 -54.49
C VAL A 106 -16.83 -14.90 -53.92
N ALA A 107 -16.12 -15.78 -54.63
CA ALA A 107 -14.79 -16.24 -54.22
C ALA A 107 -13.78 -15.10 -54.18
N LYS A 108 -13.79 -14.20 -55.18
CA LYS A 108 -12.94 -12.99 -55.18
C LYS A 108 -13.29 -12.05 -54.04
N PHE A 109 -14.57 -11.79 -53.79
CA PHE A 109 -15.00 -10.92 -52.69
C PHE A 109 -14.59 -11.49 -51.32
N LEU A 110 -14.84 -12.78 -51.08
CA LEU A 110 -14.44 -13.45 -49.85
C LEU A 110 -12.92 -13.51 -49.71
N ALA A 111 -12.18 -13.84 -50.78
CA ALA A 111 -10.72 -13.84 -50.75
C ALA A 111 -10.18 -12.44 -50.46
N VAL A 112 -10.65 -11.41 -51.16
CA VAL A 112 -10.21 -10.02 -50.92
C VAL A 112 -10.55 -9.59 -49.50
N GLY A 113 -11.77 -9.80 -49.01
CA GLY A 113 -12.16 -9.44 -47.64
C GLY A 113 -11.33 -10.18 -46.59
N LEU A 114 -11.05 -11.46 -46.82
CA LEU A 114 -10.28 -12.31 -45.92
C LEU A 114 -8.79 -11.92 -45.89
N PHE A 115 -8.18 -11.71 -47.06
CA PHE A 115 -6.78 -11.28 -47.19
C PHE A 115 -6.54 -9.82 -46.78
N THR A 116 -7.59 -8.99 -46.69
CA THR A 116 -7.47 -7.59 -46.24
C THR A 116 -7.81 -7.42 -44.78
N LEU A 117 -9.01 -7.86 -44.34
CA LEU A 117 -9.51 -7.59 -42.99
C LEU A 117 -8.78 -8.38 -41.92
N LEU A 118 -8.35 -9.61 -42.22
CA LEU A 118 -7.79 -10.49 -41.20
C LEU A 118 -6.34 -10.11 -40.81
N PRO A 119 -5.45 -9.72 -41.74
CA PRO A 119 -4.18 -9.09 -41.37
C PRO A 119 -4.36 -7.78 -40.62
N ILE A 120 -5.32 -6.94 -41.03
CA ILE A 120 -5.64 -5.69 -40.32
C ILE A 120 -6.08 -6.00 -38.89
N ALA A 121 -6.98 -6.95 -38.69
CA ALA A 121 -7.45 -7.36 -37.37
C ALA A 121 -6.30 -7.96 -36.53
N ALA A 122 -5.42 -8.77 -37.12
CA ALA A 122 -4.28 -9.35 -36.41
C ALA A 122 -3.28 -8.27 -35.96
N VAL A 123 -2.90 -7.36 -36.85
CA VAL A 123 -1.99 -6.23 -36.55
C VAL A 123 -2.63 -5.28 -35.54
N THR A 124 -3.92 -4.96 -35.70
CA THR A 124 -4.64 -4.08 -34.78
C THR A 124 -4.79 -4.73 -33.40
N GLY A 125 -5.06 -6.03 -33.34
CA GLY A 125 -5.12 -6.79 -32.09
C GLY A 125 -3.76 -6.84 -31.39
N TYR A 126 -2.66 -7.04 -32.13
CA TYR A 126 -1.30 -7.02 -31.60
C TYR A 126 -0.91 -5.65 -31.04
N HIS A 127 -1.12 -4.58 -31.80
CA HIS A 127 -0.84 -3.22 -31.32
C HIS A 127 -1.74 -2.82 -30.16
N GLY A 128 -3.03 -3.18 -30.21
CA GLY A 128 -3.96 -2.95 -29.11
C GLY A 128 -3.52 -3.69 -27.84
N TYR A 129 -3.07 -4.94 -27.98
CA TYR A 129 -2.50 -5.72 -26.88
C TYR A 129 -1.30 -5.00 -26.24
N HIS A 130 -0.27 -4.69 -27.03
CA HIS A 130 0.94 -4.03 -26.53
C HIS A 130 0.66 -2.65 -25.95
N PHE A 131 -0.28 -1.89 -26.52
CA PHE A 131 -0.70 -0.61 -25.98
C PHE A 131 -1.33 -0.79 -24.59
N THR A 132 -2.25 -1.73 -24.41
CA THR A 132 -2.90 -1.95 -23.11
C THR A 132 -2.01 -2.56 -22.01
N ASP A 133 -0.78 -2.97 -22.35
CA ASP A 133 0.25 -3.44 -21.40
C ASP A 133 1.36 -2.38 -21.21
N SER A 134 1.27 -1.23 -21.88
CA SER A 134 2.28 -0.18 -21.79
C SER A 134 2.11 0.68 -20.54
N THR A 135 3.23 1.20 -20.04
CA THR A 135 3.23 2.22 -18.97
C THR A 135 2.39 3.43 -19.37
N ASP A 136 2.45 3.88 -20.64
CA ASP A 136 1.65 5.02 -21.12
C ASP A 136 0.16 4.79 -20.94
N PHE A 137 -0.32 3.58 -21.25
CA PHE A 137 -1.73 3.25 -21.08
C PHE A 137 -2.12 3.29 -19.60
N CYS A 138 -1.34 2.65 -18.73
CA CYS A 138 -1.60 2.59 -17.30
C CYS A 138 -1.54 3.97 -16.62
N ALA A 139 -0.52 4.77 -16.95
CA ALA A 139 -0.26 6.06 -16.31
C ALA A 139 -1.12 7.20 -16.87
N THR A 140 -1.37 7.22 -18.19
CA THR A 140 -1.95 8.40 -18.86
C THR A 140 -3.43 8.25 -19.17
N THR A 141 -3.92 7.03 -19.47
CA THR A 141 -5.32 6.86 -19.91
C THR A 141 -6.30 7.21 -18.79
N CYS A 142 -5.97 6.84 -17.55
CA CYS A 142 -6.74 7.13 -16.36
C CYS A 142 -6.06 8.23 -15.52
N HIS A 143 -5.58 9.30 -16.18
CA HIS A 143 -4.67 10.31 -15.62
C HIS A 143 -5.05 10.90 -14.25
N THR A 144 -6.32 10.86 -13.85
CA THR A 144 -6.75 11.34 -12.52
C THR A 144 -6.61 10.27 -11.45
N VAL A 145 -7.02 9.04 -11.77
CA VAL A 145 -7.04 7.91 -10.81
C VAL A 145 -5.63 7.37 -10.59
N MET A 146 -4.86 7.22 -11.67
CA MET A 146 -3.52 6.63 -11.63
C MET A 146 -2.41 7.66 -11.42
N ARG A 147 -2.74 8.95 -11.29
CA ARG A 147 -1.74 10.02 -11.13
C ARG A 147 -0.79 9.77 -9.96
N PRO A 148 -1.26 9.41 -8.74
CA PRO A 148 -0.36 9.23 -7.59
C PRO A 148 0.70 8.16 -7.88
N GLU A 149 0.24 6.98 -8.31
CA GLU A 149 1.10 5.85 -8.62
C GLU A 149 2.05 6.13 -9.80
N ALA A 150 1.57 6.83 -10.83
CA ALA A 150 2.37 7.17 -12.02
C ALA A 150 3.50 8.16 -11.69
N VAL A 151 3.19 9.21 -10.92
CA VAL A 151 4.19 10.22 -10.51
C VAL A 151 5.23 9.60 -9.57
N ALA A 152 4.81 8.75 -8.64
CA ALA A 152 5.71 8.02 -7.76
C ALA A 152 6.59 7.03 -8.55
N TYR A 153 6.00 6.30 -9.50
CA TYR A 153 6.69 5.36 -10.40
C TYR A 153 7.85 6.01 -11.14
N GLU A 154 7.63 7.17 -11.77
CA GLU A 154 8.64 7.88 -12.56
C GLU A 154 9.86 8.31 -11.73
N ARG A 155 9.71 8.39 -10.41
CA ARG A 155 10.75 8.82 -9.46
C ARG A 155 11.37 7.67 -8.67
N SER A 156 10.86 6.46 -8.85
CA SER A 156 11.30 5.27 -8.12
C SER A 156 12.53 4.61 -8.73
N SER A 157 13.11 3.67 -7.97
CA SER A 157 14.15 2.76 -8.47
C SER A 157 13.67 1.85 -9.62
N HIS A 158 12.35 1.74 -9.82
CA HIS A 158 11.71 0.91 -10.83
C HIS A 158 11.15 1.71 -12.02
N ALA A 159 11.48 3.01 -12.17
CA ALA A 159 10.99 3.87 -13.26
C ALA A 159 11.28 3.37 -14.70
N ARG A 160 12.10 2.33 -14.84
CA ARG A 160 12.45 1.68 -16.12
C ARG A 160 11.90 0.27 -16.28
N VAL A 161 11.10 -0.21 -15.33
CA VAL A 161 10.40 -1.50 -15.38
C VAL A 161 8.94 -1.23 -15.72
N SER A 162 8.41 -1.82 -16.78
CA SER A 162 7.03 -1.54 -17.20
C SER A 162 6.01 -1.96 -16.15
N CYS A 163 4.87 -1.25 -16.06
CA CYS A 163 3.82 -1.59 -15.10
C CYS A 163 3.35 -3.05 -15.25
N ALA A 164 3.32 -3.55 -16.49
CA ALA A 164 2.87 -4.90 -16.81
C ALA A 164 3.82 -6.00 -16.29
N GLU A 165 5.12 -5.73 -16.15
CA GLU A 165 6.08 -6.73 -15.62
C GLU A 165 5.77 -7.08 -14.16
N CYS A 166 5.28 -6.13 -13.37
CA CYS A 166 4.86 -6.36 -11.98
C CYS A 166 3.37 -6.72 -11.84
N HIS A 167 2.47 -5.96 -12.48
CA HIS A 167 1.01 -6.05 -12.21
C HIS A 167 0.23 -7.03 -13.10
N ILE A 168 0.74 -7.39 -14.28
CA ILE A 168 0.05 -8.29 -15.21
C ILE A 168 0.78 -9.63 -15.27
N GLY A 169 2.10 -9.54 -15.47
CA GLY A 169 2.98 -10.68 -15.46
C GLY A 169 2.95 -11.55 -16.71
N THR A 170 3.85 -12.52 -16.71
CA THR A 170 3.92 -13.58 -17.72
C THR A 170 2.96 -14.72 -17.32
N GLY A 171 1.87 -14.94 -18.07
CA GLY A 171 1.14 -16.21 -18.09
C GLY A 171 -0.26 -16.06 -18.70
N ALA A 172 -0.78 -17.11 -19.36
CA ALA A 172 -2.12 -17.03 -19.97
C ALA A 172 -3.25 -16.85 -18.93
N SER A 173 -3.12 -17.44 -17.73
CA SER A 173 -4.09 -17.30 -16.64
C SER A 173 -4.08 -15.89 -16.04
N TRP A 174 -2.89 -15.38 -15.71
CA TRP A 174 -2.70 -14.04 -15.16
C TRP A 174 -3.10 -12.96 -16.15
N PHE A 175 -2.81 -13.14 -17.44
CA PHE A 175 -3.30 -12.28 -18.50
C PHE A 175 -4.84 -12.18 -18.51
N VAL A 176 -5.54 -13.32 -18.51
CA VAL A 176 -7.01 -13.33 -18.52
C VAL A 176 -7.55 -12.68 -17.25
N LYS A 177 -6.98 -12.98 -16.08
CA LYS A 177 -7.35 -12.36 -14.80
C LYS A 177 -7.18 -10.85 -14.85
N ALA A 178 -6.02 -10.37 -15.31
CA ALA A 178 -5.69 -8.97 -15.44
C ALA A 178 -6.63 -8.24 -16.41
N LYS A 179 -6.96 -8.80 -17.57
CA LYS A 179 -7.89 -8.15 -18.52
C LYS A 179 -9.34 -8.13 -18.03
N ILE A 180 -9.80 -9.16 -17.32
CA ILE A 180 -11.12 -9.13 -16.67
C ILE A 180 -11.15 -8.08 -15.55
N SER A 181 -10.11 -8.01 -14.72
CA SER A 181 -9.97 -6.99 -13.68
C SER A 181 -9.92 -5.58 -14.28
N GLY A 182 -9.10 -5.37 -15.31
CA GLY A 182 -9.00 -4.11 -16.04
C GLY A 182 -10.33 -3.66 -16.66
N LEU A 183 -11.13 -4.58 -17.19
CA LEU A 183 -12.49 -4.25 -17.66
C LEU A 183 -13.38 -3.74 -16.52
N ARG A 184 -13.30 -4.35 -15.33
CA ARG A 184 -14.02 -3.86 -14.14
C ARG A 184 -13.52 -2.48 -13.72
N GLN A 185 -12.21 -2.24 -13.74
CA GLN A 185 -11.62 -0.94 -13.42
C GLN A 185 -12.04 0.15 -14.41
N VAL A 186 -12.10 -0.15 -15.71
CA VAL A 186 -12.63 0.77 -16.74
C VAL A 186 -14.09 1.11 -16.47
N ILE A 187 -14.92 0.11 -16.12
CA ILE A 187 -16.33 0.34 -15.77
C ILE A 187 -16.44 1.19 -14.49
N ALA A 188 -15.63 0.90 -13.47
CA ALA A 188 -15.62 1.64 -12.21
C ALA A 188 -15.19 3.10 -12.43
N THR A 189 -14.17 3.32 -13.27
CA THR A 189 -13.69 4.66 -13.65
C THR A 189 -14.78 5.42 -14.42
N ALA A 190 -15.41 4.78 -15.40
CA ALA A 190 -16.46 5.40 -16.21
C ALA A 190 -17.75 5.74 -15.42
N ARG A 191 -17.97 5.05 -14.29
CA ARG A 191 -19.10 5.29 -13.37
C ARG A 191 -18.71 6.08 -12.12
N GLU A 192 -17.44 6.47 -12.00
CA GLU A 192 -16.87 7.09 -10.80
C GLU A 192 -17.14 6.32 -9.50
N SER A 193 -17.24 4.99 -9.58
CA SER A 193 -17.61 4.11 -8.47
C SER A 193 -16.40 3.47 -7.79
N TYR A 194 -15.23 4.09 -7.87
CA TYR A 194 -13.98 3.65 -7.24
C TYR A 194 -13.77 4.35 -5.89
N SER A 195 -13.02 3.70 -4.99
CA SER A 195 -12.67 4.25 -3.69
C SER A 195 -11.56 5.31 -3.79
N ARG A 196 -11.49 6.21 -2.82
CA ARG A 196 -10.44 7.23 -2.69
C ARG A 196 -10.00 7.28 -1.22
N PRO A 197 -8.80 6.78 -0.88
CA PRO A 197 -7.77 6.22 -1.76
C PRO A 197 -8.12 4.86 -2.36
N ILE A 198 -7.30 4.39 -3.31
CA ILE A 198 -7.40 3.05 -3.88
C ILE A 198 -6.80 2.05 -2.88
N PRO A 199 -7.50 1.00 -2.44
CA PRO A 199 -6.94 -0.01 -1.56
C PRO A 199 -5.67 -0.64 -2.13
N PRO A 200 -4.69 -0.98 -1.28
CA PRO A 200 -3.51 -1.72 -1.70
C PRO A 200 -3.88 -3.01 -2.45
N ALA A 201 -3.15 -3.32 -3.52
CA ALA A 201 -3.44 -4.46 -4.38
C ALA A 201 -2.97 -5.82 -3.79
N ILE A 202 -2.88 -5.94 -2.46
CA ILE A 202 -2.28 -7.08 -1.73
C ILE A 202 -2.89 -8.43 -2.16
N SER A 203 -4.19 -8.48 -2.42
CA SER A 203 -4.91 -9.70 -2.83
C SER A 203 -4.86 -10.00 -4.34
N GLU A 204 -4.46 -9.02 -5.16
CA GLU A 204 -4.45 -9.13 -6.61
C GLU A 204 -3.03 -9.17 -7.19
N LEU A 205 -2.01 -8.84 -6.39
CA LEU A 205 -0.61 -8.94 -6.73
C LEU A 205 -0.20 -10.40 -6.95
N ARG A 206 0.73 -10.59 -7.88
CA ARG A 206 1.34 -11.89 -8.16
C ARG A 206 2.34 -12.22 -7.05
N PRO A 207 2.55 -13.51 -6.73
CA PRO A 207 3.57 -13.92 -5.77
C PRO A 207 4.95 -13.34 -6.11
N ALA A 208 5.73 -12.94 -5.10
CA ALA A 208 7.05 -12.32 -5.31
C ALA A 208 8.00 -13.16 -6.19
N ARG A 209 7.89 -14.49 -6.14
CA ARG A 209 8.66 -15.42 -7.00
C ARG A 209 8.44 -15.21 -8.50
N ASP A 210 7.25 -14.78 -8.88
CA ASP A 210 6.85 -14.61 -10.28
C ASP A 210 7.02 -13.15 -10.77
N THR A 211 7.45 -12.25 -9.88
CA THR A 211 7.59 -10.80 -10.13
C THR A 211 8.96 -10.29 -9.71
N CYS A 212 9.22 -10.21 -8.41
CA CYS A 212 10.44 -9.69 -7.82
C CYS A 212 11.64 -10.58 -8.17
N GLU A 213 11.51 -11.90 -8.04
CA GLU A 213 12.64 -12.84 -8.13
C GLU A 213 13.20 -13.03 -9.55
N GLU A 214 12.43 -12.65 -10.56
CA GLU A 214 12.88 -12.62 -11.96
C GLU A 214 14.04 -11.61 -12.17
N CYS A 215 14.13 -10.60 -11.30
CA CYS A 215 15.18 -9.58 -11.32
C CYS A 215 16.04 -9.57 -10.04
N HIS A 216 15.47 -9.94 -8.89
CA HIS A 216 16.11 -9.89 -7.57
C HIS A 216 16.35 -11.30 -7.02
N TRP A 217 17.60 -11.77 -7.06
CA TRP A 217 17.93 -13.14 -6.67
C TRP A 217 18.01 -13.33 -5.13
N PRO A 218 17.06 -14.05 -4.48
CA PRO A 218 17.00 -14.13 -3.00
C PRO A 218 18.20 -14.83 -2.35
N GLN A 219 18.85 -15.73 -3.06
CA GLN A 219 20.02 -16.47 -2.56
C GLN A 219 21.32 -15.65 -2.66
N LYS A 220 21.27 -14.40 -3.14
CA LYS A 220 22.43 -13.51 -3.15
C LYS A 220 22.62 -12.89 -1.76
N PHE A 221 23.84 -13.01 -1.22
CA PHE A 221 24.22 -12.34 0.01
C PHE A 221 24.62 -10.88 -0.25
N HIS A 222 24.01 -9.93 0.44
CA HIS A 222 24.25 -8.49 0.30
C HIS A 222 25.15 -7.89 1.39
N GLY A 223 25.49 -8.64 2.44
CA GLY A 223 26.29 -8.11 3.55
C GLY A 223 25.59 -6.98 4.32
N SER A 224 26.35 -6.19 5.07
CA SER A 224 25.82 -4.97 5.70
C SER A 224 25.99 -3.77 4.76
N GLN A 225 24.97 -2.91 4.69
CA GLN A 225 24.92 -1.73 3.82
C GLN A 225 25.06 -0.47 4.66
N LEU A 226 26.02 0.40 4.31
CA LEU A 226 26.11 1.73 4.92
C LEU A 226 24.95 2.59 4.43
N LYS A 227 24.22 3.19 5.36
CA LYS A 227 23.14 4.14 5.10
C LYS A 227 23.36 5.41 5.90
N GLU A 228 23.12 6.52 5.23
CA GLU A 228 23.25 7.88 5.78
C GLU A 228 21.93 8.59 5.53
N PHE A 229 21.30 9.05 6.60
CA PHE A 229 20.04 9.77 6.56
C PHE A 229 20.29 11.20 7.04
N PRO A 230 20.27 12.20 6.14
CA PRO A 230 20.39 13.59 6.56
C PRO A 230 19.16 13.99 7.36
N HIS A 231 19.38 14.69 8.46
CA HIS A 231 18.34 15.25 9.31
C HIS A 231 18.65 16.71 9.62
N TYR A 232 17.62 17.54 9.66
CA TYR A 232 17.71 18.93 10.07
C TYR A 232 16.62 19.21 11.10
N ALA A 233 17.02 19.78 12.23
CA ALA A 233 16.09 20.17 13.30
C ALA A 233 15.16 21.32 12.83
N SER A 234 14.02 21.46 13.49
CA SER A 234 13.04 22.54 13.22
C SER A 234 13.38 23.86 13.93
N ASP A 235 14.64 24.05 14.33
CA ASP A 235 15.14 25.23 15.04
C ASP A 235 15.57 26.35 14.06
N GLU A 236 15.99 27.50 14.62
CA GLU A 236 16.39 28.65 13.80
C GLU A 236 17.58 28.33 12.90
N GLN A 237 18.52 27.52 13.40
CA GLN A 237 19.75 27.17 12.71
C GLN A 237 19.58 26.03 11.70
N ASN A 238 18.43 25.34 11.73
CA ASN A 238 18.20 24.09 11.04
C ASN A 238 19.36 23.12 11.33
N THR A 239 19.60 22.82 12.61
CA THR A 239 20.78 22.09 13.07
C THR A 239 20.94 20.77 12.30
N ASP A 240 22.07 20.60 11.64
CA ASP A 240 22.39 19.41 10.83
C ASP A 240 22.74 18.24 11.74
N ARG A 241 22.13 17.10 11.44
CA ARG A 241 22.46 15.83 12.04
C ARG A 241 22.32 14.72 11.01
N THR A 242 23.40 14.01 10.71
CA THR A 242 23.30 12.80 9.88
C THR A 242 23.24 11.55 10.74
N VAL A 243 22.18 10.74 10.57
CA VAL A 243 22.10 9.40 11.17
C VAL A 243 22.80 8.43 10.25
N THR A 244 23.91 7.86 10.72
CA THR A 244 24.71 6.89 9.97
C THR A 244 24.56 5.52 10.59
N LEU A 245 24.26 4.51 9.78
CA LEU A 245 24.11 3.13 10.26
C LEU A 245 24.61 2.10 9.24
N LEU A 246 25.05 0.95 9.76
CA LEU A 246 25.23 -0.27 8.98
C LEU A 246 23.97 -1.11 9.09
N LEU A 247 23.19 -1.14 8.02
CA LEU A 247 22.01 -1.99 7.90
C LEU A 247 22.43 -3.43 7.61
N LYS A 248 22.07 -4.38 8.47
CA LYS A 248 22.43 -5.80 8.36
C LYS A 248 21.50 -6.49 7.36
N THR A 249 21.55 -6.07 6.09
CA THR A 249 20.72 -6.60 5.00
C THR A 249 20.88 -8.12 4.87
N GLY A 250 22.12 -8.61 4.83
CA GLY A 250 22.41 -10.04 4.84
C GLY A 250 21.88 -10.78 3.60
N GLY A 251 21.29 -11.96 3.78
CA GLY A 251 20.74 -12.81 2.71
C GLY A 251 21.09 -14.29 2.86
N GLY A 252 20.68 -15.10 1.87
CA GLY A 252 21.10 -16.49 1.76
C GLY A 252 22.55 -16.61 1.30
N ASN A 253 23.29 -17.58 1.82
CA ASN A 253 24.62 -17.94 1.30
C ASN A 253 24.84 -19.46 1.38
N GLU A 254 24.77 -20.14 0.22
CA GLU A 254 25.01 -21.58 0.12
C GLU A 254 26.45 -21.99 0.51
N PHE A 255 27.42 -21.10 0.35
CA PHE A 255 28.84 -21.36 0.65
C PHE A 255 29.15 -21.22 2.15
N LEU A 256 28.49 -20.29 2.85
CA LEU A 256 28.64 -20.08 4.30
C LEU A 256 27.61 -20.88 5.13
N GLY A 257 26.59 -21.45 4.50
CA GLY A 257 25.63 -22.36 5.11
C GLY A 257 24.62 -21.71 6.08
N GLN A 258 24.53 -20.39 6.13
CA GLN A 258 23.57 -19.69 7.01
C GLN A 258 22.96 -18.47 6.33
N ALA A 259 21.63 -18.40 6.36
CA ALA A 259 20.89 -17.17 6.09
C ALA A 259 21.02 -16.22 7.29
N SER A 260 21.38 -14.96 7.06
CA SER A 260 21.57 -13.98 8.13
C SER A 260 21.08 -12.59 7.73
N GLY A 261 20.98 -11.69 8.71
CA GLY A 261 20.44 -10.34 8.52
C GLY A 261 18.95 -10.33 8.21
N ILE A 262 18.45 -9.17 7.77
CA ILE A 262 17.04 -8.91 7.50
C ILE A 262 16.51 -9.80 6.36
N HIS A 263 17.31 -10.00 5.31
CA HIS A 263 16.92 -10.86 4.16
C HIS A 263 16.90 -12.36 4.47
N ARG A 264 17.16 -12.77 5.73
CA ARG A 264 16.86 -14.13 6.18
C ARG A 264 15.41 -14.51 5.92
N HIS A 265 14.46 -13.56 6.04
CA HIS A 265 13.05 -13.79 5.72
C HIS A 265 12.83 -14.25 4.28
N MET A 266 13.58 -13.69 3.32
CA MET A 266 13.51 -14.10 1.92
C MET A 266 14.14 -15.48 1.70
N ALA A 267 15.29 -15.72 2.32
CA ALA A 267 15.99 -17.01 2.21
C ALA A 267 15.20 -18.17 2.82
N LEU A 268 14.37 -17.88 3.83
CA LEU A 268 13.46 -18.82 4.49
C LEU A 268 12.00 -18.69 3.99
N SER A 269 11.76 -18.03 2.85
CA SER A 269 10.40 -17.88 2.32
C SER A 269 9.77 -19.27 2.09
N GLY A 270 8.54 -19.46 2.55
CA GLY A 270 7.87 -20.76 2.62
C GLY A 270 8.03 -21.52 3.94
N GLN A 271 8.96 -21.11 4.81
CA GLN A 271 9.11 -21.63 6.17
C GLN A 271 8.49 -20.72 7.23
N ILE A 272 8.27 -19.44 6.90
CA ILE A 272 7.61 -18.47 7.78
C ILE A 272 6.24 -18.15 7.19
N GLU A 273 5.21 -18.33 8.00
CA GLU A 273 3.84 -17.96 7.66
C GLU A 273 3.22 -17.14 8.79
N TYR A 274 2.26 -16.29 8.43
CA TYR A 274 1.58 -15.42 9.37
C TYR A 274 0.10 -15.28 9.00
N ILE A 275 -0.67 -14.77 9.97
CA ILE A 275 -2.05 -14.33 9.74
C ILE A 275 -2.15 -12.90 10.21
N ALA A 276 -2.62 -12.03 9.32
CA ALA A 276 -2.99 -10.67 9.66
C ALA A 276 -4.50 -10.56 9.91
N THR A 277 -4.90 -9.73 10.87
CA THR A 277 -6.32 -9.48 11.19
C THR A 277 -6.91 -8.30 10.43
N ASP A 278 -6.07 -7.46 9.86
CA ASP A 278 -6.44 -6.28 9.09
C ASP A 278 -6.17 -6.46 7.58
N PRO A 279 -6.89 -5.73 6.71
CA PRO A 279 -6.75 -5.87 5.26
C PRO A 279 -5.47 -5.24 4.67
N ILE A 280 -4.70 -4.46 5.45
CA ILE A 280 -3.46 -3.79 5.01
C ILE A 280 -2.20 -4.43 5.61
N LEU A 281 -2.37 -5.58 6.28
CA LEU A 281 -1.32 -6.46 6.81
C LEU A 281 -0.41 -5.79 7.86
N GLN A 282 -0.97 -4.94 8.72
CA GLN A 282 -0.23 -4.24 9.77
C GLN A 282 -0.39 -4.90 11.15
N GLU A 283 -1.49 -5.58 11.40
CA GLU A 283 -1.78 -6.31 12.64
C GLU A 283 -1.53 -7.79 12.40
N ILE A 284 -0.44 -8.33 12.93
CA ILE A 284 -0.02 -9.72 12.69
C ILE A 284 0.05 -10.47 14.00
N PRO A 285 -1.09 -10.91 14.57
CA PRO A 285 -1.07 -11.47 15.92
C PRO A 285 -0.55 -12.91 16.02
N TRP A 286 -0.28 -13.54 14.87
CA TRP A 286 0.09 -14.95 14.81
C TRP A 286 1.11 -15.21 13.71
N ILE A 287 2.21 -15.86 14.11
CA ILE A 287 3.32 -16.25 13.24
C ILE A 287 3.69 -17.69 13.53
N ILE A 288 4.00 -18.43 12.49
CA ILE A 288 4.61 -19.76 12.56
C ILE A 288 5.90 -19.78 11.76
N TRP A 289 6.95 -20.33 12.36
CA TRP A 289 8.19 -20.63 11.68
C TRP A 289 8.49 -22.13 11.78
N THR A 290 8.66 -22.78 10.64
CA THR A 290 9.05 -24.19 10.55
C THR A 290 10.54 -24.29 10.29
N ASP A 291 11.29 -24.87 11.23
CA ASP A 291 12.74 -25.01 11.09
C ASP A 291 13.15 -26.15 10.13
N ASP A 292 14.46 -26.29 9.88
CA ASP A 292 15.02 -27.31 8.98
C ASP A 292 14.76 -28.76 9.43
N THR A 293 14.37 -28.98 10.70
CA THR A 293 13.99 -30.29 11.24
C THR A 293 12.50 -30.59 11.03
N GLY A 294 11.72 -29.59 10.60
CA GLY A 294 10.27 -29.64 10.47
C GLY A 294 9.54 -29.33 11.77
N LEU A 295 10.22 -28.81 12.79
CA LEU A 295 9.59 -28.38 14.03
C LEU A 295 8.95 -27.00 13.85
N GLU A 296 7.69 -26.88 14.24
CA GLU A 296 6.92 -25.63 14.17
C GLU A 296 7.09 -24.81 15.46
N HIS A 297 7.50 -23.56 15.29
CA HIS A 297 7.62 -22.55 16.34
C HIS A 297 6.53 -21.50 16.13
N ILE A 298 5.56 -21.47 17.04
CA ILE A 298 4.42 -20.53 16.97
C ILE A 298 4.68 -19.38 17.94
N TYR A 299 4.51 -18.15 17.45
CA TYR A 299 4.61 -16.90 18.20
C TYR A 299 3.27 -16.16 18.11
N ARG A 300 2.80 -15.62 19.25
CA ARG A 300 1.53 -14.87 19.33
C ARG A 300 1.65 -13.67 20.25
N ASP A 301 0.96 -12.57 19.93
CA ASP A 301 0.80 -11.40 20.78
C ASP A 301 -0.65 -11.23 21.31
N ASP A 302 -1.59 -12.05 20.85
CA ASP A 302 -3.03 -11.99 21.18
C ASP A 302 -3.40 -12.52 22.57
N GLY A 303 -2.38 -12.74 23.42
CA GLY A 303 -2.53 -13.26 24.78
C GLY A 303 -3.00 -14.72 24.85
N ARG A 304 -3.10 -15.44 23.73
CA ARG A 304 -3.51 -16.85 23.71
C ARG A 304 -2.30 -17.80 23.75
N PRO A 305 -2.46 -18.99 24.36
CA PRO A 305 -1.45 -20.04 24.25
C PRO A 305 -1.19 -20.42 22.80
N ALA A 306 0.05 -20.74 22.46
CA ALA A 306 0.40 -21.21 21.11
C ALA A 306 -0.22 -22.57 20.73
N SER A 307 -0.80 -23.32 21.67
CA SER A 307 -1.61 -24.52 21.39
C SER A 307 -3.02 -24.21 20.88
N ASP A 308 -3.50 -22.98 21.07
CA ASP A 308 -4.83 -22.58 20.64
C ASP A 308 -4.90 -22.44 19.12
N PRO A 309 -6.09 -22.59 18.52
CA PRO A 309 -6.25 -22.39 17.09
C PRO A 309 -5.75 -20.99 16.66
N PRO A 310 -5.21 -20.87 15.43
CA PRO A 310 -4.85 -19.57 14.87
C PRO A 310 -6.07 -18.64 14.78
N PRO A 311 -5.88 -17.31 14.75
CA PRO A 311 -6.96 -16.36 14.50
C PRO A 311 -7.58 -16.60 13.12
N GLU A 312 -8.80 -16.08 12.91
CA GLU A 312 -9.42 -16.11 11.59
C GLU A 312 -8.66 -15.18 10.62
N GLY A 313 -8.38 -15.65 9.41
CA GLY A 313 -7.70 -14.86 8.39
C GLY A 313 -7.07 -15.71 7.29
N GLU A 314 -6.50 -15.05 6.30
CA GLU A 314 -5.69 -15.73 5.28
C GLU A 314 -4.32 -16.08 5.85
N ARG A 315 -3.95 -17.36 5.82
CA ARG A 315 -2.58 -17.78 6.13
C ARG A 315 -1.68 -17.47 4.94
N ARG A 316 -0.71 -16.59 5.16
CA ARG A 316 0.19 -16.07 4.13
C ARG A 316 1.62 -16.49 4.46
N SER A 317 2.40 -16.84 3.45
CA SER A 317 3.83 -17.04 3.65
C SER A 317 4.55 -15.72 3.42
N ILE A 318 5.57 -15.45 4.25
CA ILE A 318 6.32 -14.20 4.16
C ILE A 318 7.03 -14.13 2.80
N ASP A 319 6.89 -12.99 2.12
CA ASP A 319 7.52 -12.72 0.83
C ASP A 319 8.14 -11.32 0.76
N CYS A 320 8.70 -10.97 -0.41
CA CYS A 320 9.39 -9.70 -0.59
C CYS A 320 8.49 -8.48 -0.33
N MET A 321 7.21 -8.56 -0.67
CA MET A 321 6.27 -7.44 -0.58
C MET A 321 5.77 -7.20 0.83
N ASP A 322 5.92 -8.15 1.77
CA ASP A 322 5.58 -7.91 3.17
C ASP A 322 6.51 -6.86 3.83
N CYS A 323 7.73 -6.72 3.28
CA CYS A 323 8.73 -5.73 3.69
C CYS A 323 8.91 -4.60 2.64
N HIS A 324 9.02 -4.95 1.35
CA HIS A 324 9.12 -4.00 0.24
C HIS A 324 7.75 -3.76 -0.40
N ASN A 325 6.79 -3.28 0.38
CA ASN A 325 5.40 -3.13 -0.07
C ASN A 325 5.19 -1.94 -1.02
N ARG A 326 6.18 -1.05 -1.15
CA ARG A 326 6.11 0.17 -1.99
C ARG A 326 7.37 0.36 -2.86
N PRO A 327 7.81 -0.65 -3.64
CA PRO A 327 9.11 -0.61 -4.30
C PRO A 327 9.17 0.38 -5.47
N ALA A 328 8.02 0.74 -6.03
CA ALA A 328 7.88 1.63 -7.18
C ALA A 328 6.98 2.85 -6.88
N HIS A 329 6.29 2.88 -5.75
CA HIS A 329 5.21 3.82 -5.47
C HIS A 329 5.41 4.49 -4.12
N GLU A 330 6.57 5.15 -3.99
CA GLU A 330 7.02 5.83 -2.79
C GLU A 330 6.42 7.26 -2.71
N PHE A 331 5.85 7.60 -1.55
CA PHE A 331 5.27 8.90 -1.19
C PHE A 331 6.04 9.30 0.06
N ILE A 332 7.04 10.13 -0.14
CA ILE A 332 8.05 10.48 0.85
C ILE A 332 7.46 11.55 1.77
N SER A 333 7.66 11.38 3.08
CA SER A 333 7.14 12.32 4.07
C SER A 333 7.68 13.75 3.86
N PRO A 334 6.94 14.80 4.29
CA PRO A 334 7.42 16.18 4.33
C PRO A 334 8.77 16.31 5.02
N GLN A 335 8.95 15.63 6.16
CA GLN A 335 10.20 15.67 6.91
C GLN A 335 11.39 15.19 6.07
N GLU A 336 11.27 13.99 5.49
CA GLU A 336 12.35 13.40 4.71
C GLU A 336 12.59 14.16 3.41
N SER A 337 11.53 14.54 2.69
CA SER A 337 11.64 15.29 1.43
C SER A 337 12.35 16.64 1.63
N ILE A 338 12.04 17.35 2.72
CA ILE A 338 12.70 18.61 3.05
C ILE A 338 14.14 18.39 3.50
N ASN A 339 14.42 17.35 4.29
CA ASN A 339 15.80 17.03 4.68
C ASN A 339 16.69 16.79 3.45
N VAL A 340 16.20 15.97 2.51
CA VAL A 340 16.92 15.70 1.26
C VAL A 340 17.10 16.98 0.43
N ALA A 341 16.08 17.86 0.38
CA ALA A 341 16.14 19.12 -0.34
C ALA A 341 17.10 20.14 0.29
N ILE A 342 17.25 20.15 1.61
CA ILE A 342 18.27 20.96 2.30
C ILE A 342 19.66 20.36 2.03
N ALA A 343 19.84 19.06 2.22
CA ALA A 343 21.12 18.37 2.05
C ALA A 343 21.71 18.51 0.64
N ASN A 344 20.86 18.55 -0.41
CA ASN A 344 21.31 18.73 -1.79
C ASN A 344 21.37 20.21 -2.24
N GLY A 345 21.13 21.16 -1.34
CA GLY A 345 21.20 22.60 -1.60
C GLY A 345 20.07 23.16 -2.45
N LYS A 346 18.97 22.42 -2.65
CA LYS A 346 17.74 22.97 -3.28
C LYS A 346 17.02 23.94 -2.35
N ILE A 347 17.10 23.72 -1.05
CA ILE A 347 16.66 24.65 0.00
C ILE A 347 17.90 25.12 0.74
N ASP A 348 18.07 26.43 0.87
CA ASP A 348 19.22 27.01 1.57
C ASP A 348 19.03 26.91 3.09
N GLN A 349 19.82 26.04 3.73
CA GLN A 349 19.83 25.81 5.18
C GLN A 349 20.08 27.09 6.01
N THR A 350 20.74 28.10 5.44
CA THR A 350 21.07 29.34 6.17
C THR A 350 19.85 30.27 6.33
N LEU A 351 18.71 29.93 5.74
CA LEU A 351 17.46 30.63 5.99
C LEU A 351 16.89 30.21 7.35
N PRO A 352 16.69 31.15 8.29
CA PRO A 352 16.16 30.84 9.62
C PRO A 352 14.85 30.06 9.55
N PHE A 353 14.74 29.00 10.35
CA PHE A 353 13.55 28.14 10.48
C PHE A 353 13.02 27.51 9.18
N ILE A 354 13.81 27.49 8.09
CA ILE A 354 13.30 27.03 6.79
C ILE A 354 12.80 25.58 6.84
N LYS A 355 13.43 24.72 7.65
CA LYS A 355 12.99 23.34 7.88
C LYS A 355 11.56 23.31 8.45
N ARG A 356 11.33 24.02 9.56
CA ARG A 356 10.02 24.12 10.21
C ARG A 356 8.96 24.65 9.24
N GLU A 357 9.24 25.81 8.65
CA GLU A 357 8.26 26.54 7.84
C GLU A 357 7.87 25.78 6.57
N THR A 358 8.81 25.08 5.95
CA THR A 358 8.54 24.30 4.73
C THR A 358 7.80 23.01 5.05
N VAL A 359 8.12 22.32 6.16
CA VAL A 359 7.34 21.16 6.60
C VAL A 359 5.91 21.57 6.94
N GLU A 360 5.73 22.62 7.76
CA GLU A 360 4.40 23.12 8.14
C GLU A 360 3.57 23.62 6.96
N ALA A 361 4.21 24.13 5.90
CA ALA A 361 3.52 24.50 4.67
C ALA A 361 2.91 23.31 3.93
N LEU A 362 3.38 22.08 4.16
CA LEU A 362 2.93 20.88 3.45
C LEU A 362 1.78 20.14 4.16
N LEU A 363 1.53 20.43 5.43
CA LEU A 363 0.59 19.68 6.27
C LEU A 363 -0.89 20.02 6.11
N PRO A 364 -1.30 21.28 5.82
CA PRO A 364 -2.71 21.60 5.76
C PRO A 364 -3.45 20.74 4.71
N PRO A 365 -4.69 20.30 5.00
CA PRO A 365 -5.46 19.43 4.11
C PRO A 365 -6.04 20.24 2.94
N TYR A 366 -5.19 20.61 1.99
CA TYR A 366 -5.61 21.36 0.80
C TYR A 366 -6.56 20.52 -0.06
N LEU A 367 -7.61 21.15 -0.60
CA LEU A 367 -8.60 20.45 -1.42
C LEU A 367 -8.11 20.24 -2.86
N GLN A 368 -7.21 21.11 -3.33
CA GLN A 368 -6.69 21.11 -4.71
C GLN A 368 -5.22 21.53 -4.75
N THR A 369 -4.49 21.06 -5.76
CA THR A 369 -3.07 21.36 -5.95
C THR A 369 -2.82 22.85 -6.19
N GLU A 370 -3.71 23.55 -6.89
CA GLU A 370 -3.62 24.99 -7.15
C GLU A 370 -3.75 25.80 -5.85
N GLU A 371 -4.65 25.38 -4.96
CA GLU A 371 -4.80 25.97 -3.64
C GLU A 371 -3.55 25.77 -2.79
N ALA A 372 -3.02 24.53 -2.75
CA ALA A 372 -1.78 24.21 -2.06
C ALA A 372 -0.63 25.11 -2.54
N ASN A 373 -0.46 25.22 -3.86
CA ASN A 373 0.58 26.05 -4.47
C ASN A 373 0.49 27.53 -4.05
N ALA A 374 -0.72 28.07 -4.00
CA ALA A 374 -0.95 29.45 -3.57
C ALA A 374 -0.62 29.61 -2.07
N ARG A 375 -1.17 28.75 -1.21
CA ARG A 375 -1.04 28.84 0.25
C ARG A 375 0.37 28.56 0.75
N ILE A 376 1.09 27.60 0.16
CA ILE A 376 2.51 27.33 0.45
C ILE A 376 3.34 28.60 0.19
N GLY A 377 3.17 29.20 -0.99
CA GLY A 377 3.91 30.41 -1.36
C GLY A 377 3.56 31.61 -0.50
N GLU A 378 2.28 31.76 -0.14
CA GLU A 378 1.81 32.81 0.76
C GLU A 378 2.40 32.66 2.16
N ARG A 379 2.34 31.45 2.76
CA ARG A 379 2.87 31.17 4.10
C ARG A 379 4.34 31.55 4.21
N LEU A 380 5.17 30.96 3.35
CA LEU A 380 6.62 31.17 3.37
C LEU A 380 7.00 32.63 3.07
N SER A 381 6.33 33.24 2.08
CA SER A 381 6.57 34.66 1.77
C SER A 381 6.16 35.58 2.92
N ARG A 382 5.03 35.29 3.58
CA ARG A 382 4.53 36.08 4.70
C ARG A 382 5.49 35.99 5.88
N PHE A 383 5.89 34.77 6.27
CA PHE A 383 6.84 34.54 7.35
C PHE A 383 8.12 35.38 7.17
N TYR A 384 8.81 35.25 6.04
CA TYR A 384 10.04 36.02 5.82
C TYR A 384 9.82 37.53 5.65
N ARG A 385 8.65 37.97 5.14
CA ARG A 385 8.34 39.41 5.06
C ARG A 385 8.13 40.05 6.42
N GLU A 386 7.48 39.34 7.32
CA GLU A 386 7.03 39.86 8.62
C GLU A 386 8.11 39.64 9.68
N GLU A 387 8.63 38.42 9.81
CA GLU A 387 9.60 38.06 10.86
C GLU A 387 11.06 38.37 10.47
N HIS A 388 11.40 38.34 9.17
CA HIS A 388 12.76 38.55 8.69
C HIS A 388 12.86 39.54 7.50
N PRO A 389 12.37 40.80 7.64
CA PRO A 389 12.21 41.74 6.52
C PRO A 389 13.50 42.09 5.77
N GLU A 390 14.65 42.07 6.43
CA GLU A 390 15.95 42.33 5.78
C GLU A 390 16.43 41.13 4.95
N LEU A 391 16.16 39.90 5.40
CA LEU A 391 16.39 38.68 4.60
C LEU A 391 15.45 38.64 3.39
N TRP A 392 14.18 39.04 3.56
CA TRP A 392 13.24 39.15 2.44
C TRP A 392 13.72 40.10 1.32
N LYS A 393 14.46 41.16 1.66
CA LYS A 393 15.03 42.09 0.68
C LYS A 393 16.31 41.55 0.05
N SER A 394 17.22 41.02 0.88
CA SER A 394 18.58 40.64 0.46
C SER A 394 18.68 39.25 -0.15
N ARG A 395 17.83 38.30 0.28
CA ARG A 395 17.89 36.87 -0.08
C ARG A 395 16.63 36.34 -0.74
N ARG A 396 15.86 37.22 -1.39
CA ARG A 396 14.58 36.89 -2.04
C ARG A 396 14.65 35.70 -3.00
N ALA A 397 15.75 35.58 -3.76
CA ALA A 397 15.94 34.47 -4.69
C ALA A 397 15.99 33.10 -3.96
N ALA A 398 16.70 33.01 -2.83
CA ALA A 398 16.78 31.78 -2.04
C ALA A 398 15.41 31.42 -1.42
N ILE A 399 14.66 32.42 -0.95
CA ILE A 399 13.30 32.23 -0.42
C ILE A 399 12.36 31.72 -1.52
N TYR A 400 12.41 32.28 -2.73
CA TYR A 400 11.59 31.77 -3.84
C TYR A 400 12.01 30.38 -4.29
N GLN A 401 13.31 30.08 -4.31
CA GLN A 401 13.80 28.73 -4.60
C GLN A 401 13.27 27.71 -3.57
N ALA A 402 13.24 28.07 -2.29
CA ALA A 402 12.66 27.22 -1.26
C ALA A 402 11.15 27.03 -1.47
N ILE A 403 10.40 28.10 -1.75
CA ILE A 403 8.96 28.03 -2.08
C ILE A 403 8.70 27.08 -3.25
N ASP A 404 9.43 27.23 -4.35
CA ASP A 404 9.23 26.42 -5.54
C ASP A 404 9.58 24.95 -5.28
N THR A 405 10.66 24.70 -4.52
CA THR A 405 11.03 23.34 -4.10
C THR A 405 9.95 22.70 -3.20
N THR A 406 9.39 23.44 -2.24
CA THR A 406 8.30 22.95 -1.38
C THR A 406 7.05 22.62 -2.20
N ARG A 407 6.71 23.44 -3.20
CA ARG A 407 5.60 23.14 -4.12
C ARG A 407 5.84 21.89 -4.96
N GLU A 408 7.06 21.71 -5.46
CA GLU A 408 7.45 20.50 -6.19
C GLU A 408 7.33 19.25 -5.33
N ILE A 409 7.75 19.32 -4.06
CA ILE A 409 7.61 18.24 -3.08
C ILE A 409 6.13 17.91 -2.84
N TYR A 410 5.28 18.92 -2.65
CA TYR A 410 3.84 18.72 -2.49
C TYR A 410 3.24 17.99 -3.70
N ALA A 411 3.53 18.48 -4.91
CA ALA A 411 2.92 18.01 -6.15
C ALA A 411 3.23 16.55 -6.50
N VAL A 412 4.23 15.93 -5.85
CA VAL A 412 4.62 14.55 -6.11
C VAL A 412 4.36 13.57 -4.97
N ASN A 413 4.03 14.09 -3.79
CA ASN A 413 3.77 13.27 -2.61
C ASN A 413 2.32 13.39 -2.11
N VAL A 414 1.58 14.43 -2.50
CA VAL A 414 0.22 14.69 -2.02
C VAL A 414 -0.74 14.90 -3.19
N PHE A 415 -1.81 14.11 -3.20
CA PHE A 415 -2.81 14.06 -4.26
C PHE A 415 -4.22 14.17 -3.65
N PRO A 416 -4.69 15.40 -3.34
CA PRO A 416 -5.97 15.61 -2.64
C PRO A 416 -7.17 14.95 -3.31
N TYR A 417 -7.24 14.97 -4.64
CA TYR A 417 -8.37 14.38 -5.37
C TYR A 417 -8.52 12.87 -5.15
N MET A 418 -7.42 12.18 -4.82
CA MET A 418 -7.38 10.74 -4.56
C MET A 418 -7.26 10.41 -3.08
N ASN A 419 -7.21 11.41 -2.18
CA ASN A 419 -6.92 11.23 -0.75
C ASN A 419 -5.65 10.40 -0.53
N VAL A 420 -4.59 10.72 -1.28
CA VAL A 420 -3.28 10.03 -1.17
C VAL A 420 -2.21 11.02 -0.72
N ASP A 421 -1.51 10.66 0.33
CA ASP A 421 -0.32 11.31 0.87
C ASP A 421 0.68 10.27 1.42
N TRP A 422 1.71 10.72 2.14
CA TRP A 422 2.73 9.85 2.73
C TRP A 422 2.20 8.95 3.85
N THR A 423 1.07 9.29 4.48
CA THR A 423 0.45 8.51 5.57
C THR A 423 -0.53 7.46 5.06
N THR A 424 -0.99 7.61 3.82
CA THR A 424 -2.09 6.81 3.25
C THR A 424 -1.76 5.33 3.13
N TYR A 425 -0.50 5.01 2.80
CA TYR A 425 -0.03 3.63 2.66
C TYR A 425 1.22 3.44 3.52
N PRO A 426 1.19 2.55 4.54
CA PRO A 426 2.37 2.26 5.36
C PRO A 426 3.55 1.86 4.49
N ASP A 427 4.76 2.27 4.83
CA ASP A 427 5.99 1.78 4.20
C ASP A 427 6.70 0.82 5.16
N ASN A 428 6.83 -0.44 4.79
CA ASN A 428 7.35 -1.47 5.68
C ASN A 428 8.89 -1.61 5.63
N ILE A 429 9.59 -0.82 4.81
CA ILE A 429 11.06 -0.92 4.67
C ILE A 429 11.83 -0.30 5.85
N GLY A 430 11.17 0.58 6.61
CA GLY A 430 11.70 1.27 7.78
C GLY A 430 10.69 1.27 8.93
N HIS A 431 11.04 1.92 10.04
CA HIS A 431 10.21 1.95 11.25
C HIS A 431 10.10 3.33 11.90
N LEU A 432 10.38 4.41 11.14
CA LEU A 432 10.33 5.77 11.67
C LEU A 432 8.90 6.30 11.69
N VAL A 433 8.15 6.12 10.60
CA VAL A 433 6.79 6.66 10.40
C VAL A 433 5.71 5.58 10.23
N SER A 434 6.11 4.33 10.43
CA SER A 434 5.31 3.12 10.27
C SER A 434 5.92 2.04 11.16
N ALA A 435 5.17 1.00 11.53
CA ALA A 435 5.70 -0.06 12.39
C ALA A 435 6.78 -0.91 11.70
N GLY A 436 6.68 -1.13 10.38
CA GLY A 436 7.64 -1.92 9.62
C GLY A 436 7.86 -3.32 10.22
N CYS A 437 9.11 -3.65 10.55
CA CYS A 437 9.45 -4.93 11.18
C CYS A 437 8.86 -5.10 12.59
N PHE A 438 8.55 -4.01 13.31
CA PHE A 438 7.94 -4.07 14.64
C PHE A 438 6.48 -4.57 14.64
N ARG A 439 5.89 -4.82 13.46
CA ARG A 439 4.64 -5.58 13.34
C ARG A 439 4.73 -7.00 13.92
N CYS A 440 5.96 -7.53 14.02
CA CYS A 440 6.26 -8.84 14.58
C CYS A 440 7.37 -8.78 15.64
N HIS A 441 8.36 -7.89 15.46
CA HIS A 441 9.52 -7.77 16.34
C HIS A 441 9.29 -6.77 17.48
N ASP A 442 8.32 -7.04 18.34
CA ASP A 442 7.79 -6.10 19.34
C ASP A 442 8.02 -6.53 20.81
N ASN A 443 8.71 -7.65 21.02
CA ASN A 443 8.80 -8.38 22.30
C ASN A 443 7.46 -8.88 22.88
N GLN A 444 6.32 -8.68 22.20
CA GLN A 444 5.00 -9.15 22.61
C GLN A 444 4.65 -10.49 21.97
N HIS A 445 5.24 -10.80 20.82
CA HIS A 445 5.13 -12.10 20.18
C HIS A 445 5.85 -13.18 20.97
N VAL A 446 5.12 -13.95 21.77
CA VAL A 446 5.66 -14.98 22.68
C VAL A 446 5.40 -16.39 22.15
N ASN A 447 6.40 -17.27 22.25
CA ASN A 447 6.28 -18.67 21.90
C ASN A 447 5.92 -19.58 23.10
N GLN A 448 5.71 -20.88 22.83
CA GLN A 448 5.36 -21.89 23.83
C GLN A 448 6.35 -22.02 25.00
N SER A 449 7.61 -21.63 24.80
CA SER A 449 8.68 -21.69 25.80
C SER A 449 8.87 -20.35 26.53
N GLY A 450 8.05 -19.34 26.25
CA GLY A 450 8.18 -17.97 26.78
C GLY A 450 9.23 -17.12 26.07
N GLY A 451 9.82 -17.59 24.97
CA GLY A 451 10.75 -16.81 24.16
C GLY A 451 10.00 -15.82 23.26
N THR A 452 10.54 -14.62 23.09
CA THR A 452 9.92 -13.54 22.33
C THR A 452 10.61 -13.28 20.99
N LEU A 453 9.93 -12.63 20.06
CA LEU A 453 10.59 -12.00 18.91
C LEU A 453 11.24 -10.69 19.37
N ASP A 454 12.58 -10.67 19.33
CA ASP A 454 13.41 -9.56 19.82
C ASP A 454 13.17 -8.27 19.01
N SER A 455 13.09 -7.14 19.71
CA SER A 455 12.91 -5.79 19.17
C SER A 455 14.18 -4.94 19.23
N SER A 456 15.34 -5.51 19.58
CA SER A 456 16.59 -4.77 19.77
C SER A 456 17.08 -4.11 18.47
N CYS A 457 17.54 -2.86 18.56
CA CYS A 457 18.04 -2.10 17.40
C CYS A 457 19.15 -2.85 16.65
N GLU A 458 20.07 -3.46 17.42
CA GLU A 458 21.23 -4.19 16.92
C GLU A 458 20.88 -5.49 16.20
N LEU A 459 19.62 -5.95 16.24
CA LEU A 459 19.18 -7.06 15.40
C LEU A 459 19.28 -6.70 13.91
N CYS A 460 18.90 -5.47 13.56
CA CYS A 460 18.72 -5.03 12.18
C CYS A 460 19.82 -4.07 11.71
N HIS A 461 20.33 -3.20 12.59
CA HIS A 461 21.34 -2.23 12.22
C HIS A 461 22.25 -1.84 13.37
N THR A 462 23.44 -1.37 13.05
CA THR A 462 24.39 -0.82 14.02
C THR A 462 24.62 0.65 13.73
N PHE A 463 24.42 1.52 14.72
CA PHE A 463 24.65 2.95 14.57
C PHE A 463 26.14 3.26 14.55
N LEU A 464 26.50 4.23 13.70
CA LEU A 464 27.85 4.75 13.58
C LEU A 464 27.85 6.24 13.94
N ASN A 465 28.71 6.62 14.88
CA ASN A 465 28.92 7.99 15.29
C ASN A 465 30.30 8.46 14.84
N ALA A 466 30.38 9.70 14.36
CA ALA A 466 31.66 10.33 14.07
C ALA A 466 32.43 10.55 15.38
N THR A 467 33.73 10.25 15.36
CA THR A 467 34.65 10.53 16.46
C THR A 467 35.88 11.25 15.92
N GLU A 468 36.21 12.39 16.53
CA GLU A 468 37.46 13.12 16.24
C GLU A 468 38.61 12.49 17.02
N ASP A 469 39.38 11.61 16.38
CA ASP A 469 40.68 11.14 16.89
C ASP A 469 41.79 11.79 16.06
N GLY A 470 42.14 13.04 16.36
CA GLY A 470 43.19 13.78 15.65
C GLY A 470 42.68 14.59 14.45
N GLN A 471 43.36 14.52 13.29
CA GLN A 471 42.99 15.23 12.04
C GLN A 471 42.13 14.38 11.07
N GLU A 472 41.77 13.15 11.44
CA GLU A 472 40.96 12.27 10.61
C GLU A 472 39.62 11.99 11.30
N GLU A 473 38.52 12.31 10.62
CA GLU A 473 37.19 11.86 11.01
C GLU A 473 37.10 10.35 10.84
N SER A 474 36.70 9.64 11.90
CA SER A 474 36.43 8.20 11.83
C SER A 474 35.03 7.89 12.36
N LEU A 475 34.39 6.87 11.77
CA LEU A 475 33.10 6.36 12.23
C LEU A 475 33.34 5.18 13.18
N ARG A 476 32.73 5.23 14.36
CA ARG A 476 32.76 4.14 15.35
C ARG A 476 31.34 3.72 15.70
N THR A 477 31.19 2.44 16.07
CA THR A 477 29.94 1.97 16.66
C THR A 477 29.57 2.84 17.87
N GLY A 478 28.31 3.27 17.92
CA GLY A 478 27.78 4.03 19.03
C GLY A 478 26.29 3.83 19.18
N GLU A 479 25.68 4.58 20.09
CA GLU A 479 24.26 4.51 20.36
C GLU A 479 23.47 5.49 19.47
N PHE A 480 22.20 5.18 19.26
CA PHE A 480 21.25 6.13 18.71
C PHE A 480 21.19 7.35 19.63
N ARG A 481 21.28 8.54 19.04
CA ARG A 481 21.03 9.79 19.74
C ARG A 481 19.63 10.27 19.33
N HIS A 482 18.87 10.88 20.21
CA HIS A 482 17.65 11.56 19.82
C HIS A 482 17.81 13.07 20.08
N GLU A 483 17.04 13.92 19.39
CA GLU A 483 17.18 15.38 19.56
C GLU A 483 16.79 15.82 20.98
N MET A 484 15.68 15.26 21.48
CA MET A 484 15.29 15.31 22.88
C MET A 484 15.76 14.06 23.63
N SER A 485 15.97 14.19 24.94
CA SER A 485 16.24 13.05 25.82
C SER A 485 15.02 12.13 25.87
N LEU A 486 15.24 10.84 25.59
CA LEU A 486 14.22 9.81 25.75
C LEU A 486 14.52 9.09 27.06
N ASP A 487 13.72 9.37 28.08
CA ASP A 487 13.89 8.81 29.43
C ASP A 487 12.67 7.98 29.84
N GLY A 488 12.87 7.13 30.85
CA GLY A 488 11.80 6.33 31.46
C GLY A 488 11.02 5.52 30.42
N VAL A 489 9.70 5.70 30.39
CA VAL A 489 8.80 4.98 29.47
C VAL A 489 9.05 5.30 28.00
N HIS A 490 9.56 6.49 27.67
CA HIS A 490 9.83 6.90 26.28
C HIS A 490 10.98 6.13 25.64
N THR A 491 11.84 5.50 26.43
CA THR A 491 12.92 4.62 25.92
C THR A 491 12.41 3.37 25.22
N ALA A 492 11.16 2.95 25.51
CA ALA A 492 10.53 1.76 24.97
C ALA A 492 9.43 2.06 23.94
N VAL A 493 9.10 3.34 23.73
CA VAL A 493 8.09 3.77 22.75
C VAL A 493 8.66 3.62 21.34
N ARG A 494 7.84 3.13 20.41
CA ARG A 494 8.29 3.00 19.02
C ARG A 494 8.28 4.37 18.33
N CYS A 495 9.21 4.57 17.40
CA CYS A 495 9.35 5.85 16.70
C CYS A 495 8.06 6.25 15.97
N ASP A 496 7.37 5.29 15.33
CA ASP A 496 6.14 5.51 14.58
C ASP A 496 4.95 5.98 15.41
N GLN A 497 5.02 5.79 16.74
CA GLN A 497 3.99 6.27 17.66
C GLN A 497 4.14 7.77 17.96
N CYS A 498 5.30 8.36 17.67
CA CYS A 498 5.55 9.81 17.85
C CYS A 498 5.79 10.53 16.51
N HIS A 499 6.34 9.83 15.51
CA HIS A 499 6.70 10.41 14.23
C HIS A 499 5.70 10.03 13.14
N SER A 500 4.90 11.00 12.69
CA SER A 500 3.99 10.85 11.54
C SER A 500 4.63 11.18 10.18
N GLY A 501 5.88 11.66 10.18
CA GLY A 501 6.54 12.26 9.02
C GLY A 501 6.06 13.68 8.68
N GLY A 502 5.08 14.22 9.43
CA GLY A 502 4.58 15.59 9.34
C GLY A 502 5.40 16.56 10.20
N ALA A 503 4.75 17.55 10.84
CA ALA A 503 5.44 18.43 11.79
C ALA A 503 6.09 17.58 12.88
N SER A 504 7.34 17.89 13.22
CA SER A 504 7.90 17.42 14.48
C SER A 504 7.07 18.05 15.59
N PRO A 505 6.80 17.33 16.69
CA PRO A 505 6.30 17.95 17.91
C PRO A 505 7.15 19.19 18.20
N GLN A 506 6.52 20.37 18.28
CA GLN A 506 7.28 21.61 18.44
C GLN A 506 7.85 21.65 19.85
N SER A 507 9.18 21.55 19.97
CA SER A 507 9.98 21.79 21.19
C SER A 507 9.72 20.84 22.36
N ASP A 508 10.57 20.94 23.39
CA ASP A 508 10.67 20.10 24.60
C ASP A 508 9.42 20.03 25.50
N SER A 509 8.24 20.42 24.99
CA SER A 509 6.98 20.41 25.72
C SER A 509 6.22 19.10 25.56
N CYS A 510 5.59 18.62 26.63
CA CYS A 510 4.77 17.41 26.62
C CYS A 510 3.54 17.53 25.71
N GLU A 511 2.99 18.74 25.56
CA GLU A 511 1.75 19.03 24.81
C GLU A 511 1.82 18.62 23.34
N GLY A 512 3.00 18.69 22.72
CA GLY A 512 3.20 18.32 21.32
C GLY A 512 2.93 16.84 21.03
N CYS A 513 3.00 15.99 22.05
CA CYS A 513 2.72 14.55 21.96
C CYS A 513 1.50 14.13 22.79
N HIS A 514 1.29 14.74 23.94
CA HIS A 514 0.20 14.46 24.89
C HIS A 514 -1.01 15.38 24.67
N GLY A 515 -1.41 15.55 23.41
CA GLY A 515 -2.46 16.49 23.02
C GLY A 515 -3.85 16.16 23.57
N LEU A 516 -4.15 14.88 23.84
CA LEU A 516 -5.41 14.49 24.48
C LEU A 516 -5.44 14.91 25.95
N GLN A 517 -4.35 14.68 26.69
CA GLN A 517 -4.21 15.11 28.07
C GLN A 517 -4.27 16.65 28.15
N GLN A 518 -3.53 17.33 27.28
CA GLN A 518 -3.53 18.80 27.20
C GLN A 518 -4.90 19.36 26.79
N GLY A 519 -5.57 18.68 25.85
CA GLY A 519 -6.89 19.07 25.39
C GLY A 519 -7.95 18.92 26.49
N LEU A 520 -7.86 17.88 27.33
CA LEU A 520 -8.78 17.66 28.44
C LEU A 520 -8.55 18.65 29.58
N ILE A 521 -7.30 18.85 30.01
CA ILE A 521 -6.97 19.83 31.07
C ILE A 521 -7.37 21.25 30.66
N SER A 522 -7.17 21.60 29.38
CA SER A 522 -7.54 22.92 28.84
C SER A 522 -8.99 23.02 28.36
N ALA A 523 -9.79 21.95 28.45
CA ALA A 523 -11.15 21.86 27.91
C ALA A 523 -11.29 22.29 26.43
N THR A 524 -10.31 21.96 25.59
CA THR A 524 -10.28 22.34 24.14
C THR A 524 -10.63 21.19 23.19
N LEU A 525 -10.82 19.97 23.70
CA LEU A 525 -11.22 18.83 22.86
C LEU A 525 -12.63 19.06 22.30
N PRO A 526 -12.86 18.91 20.98
CA PRO A 526 -14.18 19.11 20.37
C PRO A 526 -15.28 18.26 21.01
N ALA A 527 -14.94 17.03 21.44
CA ALA A 527 -15.87 16.11 22.10
C ALA A 527 -16.48 16.64 23.42
N LEU A 528 -15.91 17.71 24.00
CA LEU A 528 -16.34 18.31 25.26
C LEU A 528 -17.30 19.49 25.05
N GLU A 529 -17.44 20.00 23.81
CA GLU A 529 -18.25 21.20 23.51
C GLU A 529 -19.69 21.07 24.00
N SER A 530 -20.31 19.89 23.81
CA SER A 530 -21.70 19.65 24.25
C SER A 530 -21.90 19.72 25.75
N PHE A 531 -20.83 19.60 26.56
CA PHE A 531 -20.88 19.57 28.02
C PHE A 531 -20.51 20.90 28.68
N ALA A 532 -20.02 21.88 27.90
CA ALA A 532 -19.61 23.20 28.40
C ALA A 532 -18.65 23.10 29.60
N ILE A 533 -17.59 22.31 29.43
CA ILE A 533 -16.54 22.11 30.43
C ILE A 533 -15.63 23.33 30.46
N GLU A 534 -15.32 23.81 31.66
CA GLU A 534 -14.30 24.85 31.86
C GLU A 534 -12.90 24.22 31.96
N PRO A 535 -11.84 24.94 31.56
CA PRO A 535 -10.47 24.49 31.78
C PRO A 535 -10.21 24.20 33.26
N ASP A 536 -9.40 23.18 33.55
CA ASP A 536 -8.93 22.93 34.90
C ASP A 536 -8.08 24.11 35.36
N PHE A 537 -8.13 24.42 36.65
CA PHE A 537 -7.40 25.55 37.20
C PHE A 537 -5.88 25.39 37.08
N MET A 538 -5.36 24.16 36.96
CA MET A 538 -3.94 23.88 36.78
C MET A 538 -3.45 24.08 35.33
N ALA A 539 -4.34 24.14 34.35
CA ALA A 539 -3.98 24.14 32.91
C ALA A 539 -2.97 25.21 32.51
N ASP A 540 -3.06 26.40 33.12
CA ASP A 540 -2.20 27.55 32.82
C ASP A 540 -1.14 27.82 33.92
N ILE A 541 -1.08 27.00 34.96
CA ILE A 541 -0.28 27.26 36.17
C ILE A 541 0.85 26.27 36.35
N VAL A 542 0.64 24.99 36.01
CA VAL A 542 1.55 23.89 36.30
C VAL A 542 1.94 23.20 35.00
N ALA A 543 3.24 23.02 34.77
CA ALA A 543 3.72 22.28 33.61
C ALA A 543 3.58 20.77 33.82
N CYS A 544 3.50 19.99 32.74
CA CYS A 544 3.30 18.55 32.85
C CYS A 544 4.44 17.86 33.64
N ASP A 545 5.68 18.35 33.51
CA ASP A 545 6.88 17.84 34.19
C ASP A 545 6.98 18.25 35.67
N ASP A 546 6.13 19.18 36.13
CA ASP A 546 5.97 19.47 37.56
C ASP A 546 5.14 18.39 38.28
N CYS A 547 4.34 17.60 37.55
CA CYS A 547 3.54 16.49 38.09
C CYS A 547 4.01 15.11 37.63
N HIS A 548 4.71 15.03 36.49
CA HIS A 548 5.14 13.78 35.90
C HIS A 548 6.65 13.70 35.77
N SER A 549 7.22 12.62 36.31
CA SER A 549 8.62 12.28 36.04
C SER A 549 8.77 11.72 34.63
N THR A 550 9.75 12.23 33.88
CA THR A 550 10.17 11.65 32.61
C THR A 550 11.06 10.42 32.78
N THR A 551 11.64 10.22 33.97
CA THR A 551 12.58 9.14 34.26
C THR A 551 11.97 7.96 35.01
N GLU A 552 10.86 8.19 35.73
CA GLU A 552 10.18 7.14 36.50
C GLU A 552 8.95 6.62 35.75
N ALA A 553 8.54 5.40 36.08
CA ALA A 553 7.31 4.85 35.51
C ALA A 553 6.11 5.67 35.99
N HIS A 554 5.20 5.97 35.07
CA HIS A 554 3.97 6.68 35.39
C HIS A 554 3.17 5.86 36.42
N SER A 555 2.99 6.42 37.61
CA SER A 555 2.19 5.81 38.66
C SER A 555 1.53 6.90 39.52
N ARG A 556 0.41 6.54 40.13
CA ARG A 556 -0.31 7.44 41.04
C ARG A 556 0.60 7.92 42.18
N ASP A 557 1.41 7.01 42.73
CA ASP A 557 2.26 7.33 43.89
C ASP A 557 3.38 8.32 43.51
N VAL A 558 3.95 8.19 42.29
CA VAL A 558 4.95 9.15 41.77
C VAL A 558 4.33 10.52 41.50
N ALA A 559 3.13 10.56 40.90
CA ALA A 559 2.44 11.82 40.65
C ALA A 559 2.02 12.52 41.96
N LEU A 560 1.48 11.77 42.92
CA LEU A 560 1.07 12.28 44.24
C LEU A 560 2.26 12.81 45.05
N ALA A 561 3.44 12.18 44.94
CA ALA A 561 4.65 12.67 45.61
C ALA A 561 5.00 14.10 45.16
N SER A 562 4.83 14.40 43.87
CA SER A 562 5.13 15.73 43.30
C SER A 562 4.19 16.82 43.82
N CYS A 563 2.98 16.46 44.27
CA CYS A 563 2.04 17.43 44.85
C CYS A 563 2.55 18.06 46.15
N SER A 564 3.37 17.33 46.92
CA SER A 564 3.94 17.80 48.20
C SER A 564 4.96 18.93 48.03
N ASP A 565 5.43 19.19 46.80
CA ASP A 565 6.33 20.30 46.50
C ASP A 565 5.60 21.67 46.54
N CYS A 566 4.28 21.66 46.34
CA CYS A 566 3.44 22.86 46.27
C CYS A 566 2.31 22.91 47.33
N HIS A 567 1.90 21.77 47.88
CA HIS A 567 0.81 21.65 48.85
C HIS A 567 1.32 21.14 50.20
N ASP A 568 0.66 21.57 51.29
CA ASP A 568 1.01 21.14 52.64
C ASP A 568 0.88 19.61 52.79
N ASP A 569 1.88 18.97 53.40
CA ASP A 569 1.93 17.53 53.71
C ASP A 569 1.06 17.18 54.93
N ASP A 570 -0.22 17.58 54.89
CA ASP A 570 -1.23 17.26 55.89
C ASP A 570 -2.20 16.15 55.43
N GLY A 571 -1.95 15.59 54.24
CA GLY A 571 -2.72 14.51 53.62
C GLY A 571 -4.07 14.94 53.03
N THR A 572 -4.44 16.22 53.09
CA THR A 572 -5.74 16.70 52.58
C THR A 572 -5.82 16.61 51.06
N TYR A 573 -4.75 17.00 50.36
CA TYR A 573 -4.69 16.95 48.90
C TYR A 573 -4.64 15.52 48.37
N GLU A 574 -3.89 14.64 49.04
CA GLU A 574 -3.84 13.21 48.71
C GLU A 574 -5.23 12.56 48.85
N ALA A 575 -5.94 12.85 49.95
CA ALA A 575 -7.29 12.36 50.16
C ALA A 575 -8.27 12.86 49.09
N MET A 576 -8.19 14.12 48.67
CA MET A 576 -9.00 14.68 47.58
C MET A 576 -8.68 14.00 46.24
N ALA A 577 -7.40 13.80 45.92
CA ALA A 577 -7.02 13.14 44.67
C ALA A 577 -7.51 11.69 44.61
N VAL A 578 -7.44 10.94 45.72
CA VAL A 578 -7.98 9.59 45.82
C VAL A 578 -9.51 9.58 45.68
N ASP A 579 -10.21 10.49 46.35
CA ASP A 579 -11.68 10.63 46.27
C ASP A 579 -12.15 10.93 44.84
N ASN A 580 -11.44 11.82 44.13
CA ASN A 580 -11.70 12.10 42.71
C ASN A 580 -11.55 10.85 41.84
N VAL A 581 -10.51 10.04 42.07
CA VAL A 581 -10.28 8.80 41.33
C VAL A 581 -11.40 7.79 41.55
N GLU A 582 -11.77 7.56 42.79
CA GLU A 582 -12.83 6.61 43.15
C GLU A 582 -14.20 7.08 42.62
N THR A 583 -14.51 8.37 42.75
CA THR A 583 -15.76 8.97 42.28
C THR A 583 -15.91 8.86 40.76
N LEU A 584 -14.87 9.22 40.00
CA LEU A 584 -14.90 9.12 38.54
C LEU A 584 -15.02 7.67 38.07
N ALA A 585 -14.33 6.73 38.74
CA ALA A 585 -14.44 5.31 38.44
C ALA A 585 -15.86 4.75 38.70
N ASP A 586 -16.52 5.22 39.76
CA ASP A 586 -17.90 4.83 40.07
C ASP A 586 -18.89 5.38 39.04
N LEU A 587 -18.83 6.68 38.75
CA LEU A 587 -19.67 7.32 37.73
C LEU A 587 -19.49 6.67 36.35
N ARG A 588 -18.25 6.39 35.94
CA ARG A 588 -17.95 5.69 34.69
C ARG A 588 -18.63 4.30 34.65
N ARG A 589 -18.62 3.57 35.75
CA ARG A 589 -19.28 2.26 35.85
C ARG A 589 -20.79 2.39 35.66
N GLN A 590 -21.41 3.39 36.30
CA GLN A 590 -22.85 3.66 36.15
C GLN A 590 -23.21 4.02 34.70
N VAL A 591 -22.39 4.85 34.03
CA VAL A 591 -22.60 5.20 32.61
C VAL A 591 -22.51 3.96 31.73
N LEU A 592 -21.53 3.08 31.94
CA LEU A 592 -21.44 1.81 31.20
C LEU A 592 -22.67 0.92 31.38
N GLU A 593 -23.18 0.80 32.62
CA GLU A 593 -24.41 0.07 32.90
C GLU A 593 -25.62 0.67 32.16
N GLN A 594 -25.71 2.00 32.07
CA GLN A 594 -26.76 2.69 31.31
C GLN A 594 -26.61 2.50 29.80
N ILE A 595 -25.39 2.51 29.27
CA ILE A 595 -25.08 2.19 27.87
C ILE A 595 -25.55 0.77 27.53
N ASP A 596 -25.21 -0.21 28.37
CA ASP A 596 -25.58 -1.62 28.15
C ASP A 596 -27.11 -1.85 28.19
N GLN A 597 -27.84 -0.99 28.92
CA GLN A 597 -29.30 -1.04 29.03
C GLN A 597 -30.03 -0.14 28.02
N SER A 598 -29.31 0.70 27.27
CA SER A 598 -29.91 1.68 26.38
C SER A 598 -30.51 1.05 25.12
N THR A 599 -31.67 1.55 24.71
CA THR A 599 -32.30 1.22 23.42
C THR A 599 -31.93 2.19 22.31
N ASP A 600 -31.24 3.29 22.63
CA ASP A 600 -30.70 4.24 21.66
C ASP A 600 -29.26 3.85 21.30
N ALA A 601 -29.12 3.13 20.18
CA ALA A 601 -27.84 2.64 19.70
C ALA A 601 -26.85 3.78 19.37
N ASN A 602 -27.34 4.93 18.91
CA ASN A 602 -26.46 6.06 18.56
C ASN A 602 -25.90 6.72 19.80
N TRP A 603 -26.75 6.96 20.80
CA TRP A 603 -26.28 7.47 22.09
C TRP A 603 -25.30 6.49 22.74
N ALA A 604 -25.62 5.19 22.76
CA ALA A 604 -24.76 4.18 23.34
C ALA A 604 -23.37 4.12 22.67
N GLU A 605 -23.31 4.18 21.33
CA GLU A 605 -22.04 4.19 20.60
C GLU A 605 -21.21 5.44 20.91
N ARG A 606 -21.83 6.63 20.86
CA ARG A 606 -21.14 7.90 21.12
C ARG A 606 -20.66 8.02 22.57
N SER A 607 -21.47 7.58 23.52
CA SER A 607 -21.09 7.57 24.93
C SER A 607 -19.90 6.63 25.17
N ARG A 608 -19.83 5.46 24.51
CA ARG A 608 -18.63 4.60 24.58
C ARG A 608 -17.38 5.28 24.01
N LYS A 609 -17.50 6.00 22.89
CA LYS A 609 -16.40 6.76 22.31
C LYS A 609 -15.90 7.84 23.27
N LEU A 610 -16.82 8.61 23.86
CA LEU A 610 -16.47 9.63 24.85
C LEU A 610 -15.82 9.04 26.12
N LEU A 611 -16.30 7.90 26.62
CA LEU A 611 -15.66 7.19 27.73
C LEU A 611 -14.24 6.73 27.36
N THR A 612 -14.04 6.24 26.14
CA THR A 612 -12.70 5.83 25.65
C THR A 612 -11.76 7.03 25.59
N LEU A 613 -12.26 8.18 25.09
CA LEU A 613 -11.50 9.43 25.08
C LEU A 613 -11.11 9.88 26.49
N LEU A 614 -12.01 9.80 27.47
CA LEU A 614 -11.70 10.13 28.87
C LEU A 614 -10.69 9.16 29.50
N ASP A 615 -10.73 7.88 29.12
CA ASP A 615 -9.75 6.89 29.58
C ASP A 615 -8.36 7.18 28.99
N GLU A 616 -8.28 7.51 27.70
CA GLU A 616 -7.03 7.83 27.00
C GLU A 616 -6.43 9.16 27.45
N ALA A 617 -7.27 10.20 27.56
CA ALA A 617 -6.86 11.52 28.06
C ALA A 617 -6.57 11.50 29.57
N GLY A 618 -7.01 10.47 30.30
CA GLY A 618 -6.92 10.40 31.75
C GLY A 618 -7.85 11.40 32.43
N ALA A 619 -9.05 10.95 32.83
CA ALA A 619 -10.11 11.75 33.44
C ALA A 619 -9.69 12.63 34.63
N HIS A 620 -8.55 12.35 35.26
CA HIS A 620 -8.01 13.13 36.37
C HIS A 620 -7.32 14.43 35.95
N HIS A 621 -6.92 14.58 34.68
CA HIS A 621 -6.34 15.82 34.17
C HIS A 621 -7.34 16.99 34.20
N ASN A 622 -8.65 16.71 34.22
CA ASN A 622 -9.70 17.68 34.56
C ASN A 622 -10.79 16.92 35.31
N ALA A 623 -10.59 16.72 36.61
CA ALA A 623 -11.45 15.84 37.41
C ALA A 623 -12.88 16.37 37.50
N GLU A 624 -13.05 17.69 37.65
CA GLU A 624 -14.37 18.33 37.73
C GLU A 624 -15.09 18.29 36.38
N GLY A 625 -14.38 18.60 35.28
CA GLY A 625 -14.93 18.50 33.94
C GLY A 625 -15.34 17.08 33.58
N SER A 626 -14.50 16.09 33.92
CA SER A 626 -14.81 14.67 33.71
C SER A 626 -16.02 14.23 34.53
N ARG A 627 -16.17 14.72 35.76
CA ARG A 627 -17.35 14.46 36.60
C ARG A 627 -18.61 15.02 35.95
N GLN A 628 -18.57 16.27 35.49
CA GLN A 628 -19.69 16.93 34.79
C GLN A 628 -20.10 16.17 33.51
N ILE A 629 -19.14 15.64 32.74
CA ILE A 629 -19.42 14.81 31.56
C ILE A 629 -20.17 13.54 31.97
N LEU A 630 -19.63 12.80 32.93
CA LEU A 630 -20.22 11.52 33.36
C LEU A 630 -21.62 11.71 33.97
N GLU A 631 -21.81 12.74 34.79
CA GLU A 631 -23.13 13.12 35.33
C GLU A 631 -24.10 13.52 34.21
N GLY A 632 -23.65 14.33 33.25
CA GLY A 632 -24.46 14.71 32.08
C GLY A 632 -24.90 13.50 31.25
N LEU A 633 -24.03 12.50 31.06
CA LEU A 633 -24.39 11.25 30.39
C LEU A 633 -25.46 10.47 31.17
N LEU A 634 -25.34 10.40 32.50
CA LEU A 634 -26.36 9.77 33.35
C LEU A 634 -27.71 10.50 33.25
N GLU A 635 -27.69 11.82 33.07
CA GLU A 635 -28.87 12.66 32.85
C GLU A 635 -29.43 12.59 31.42
N GLY A 636 -28.78 11.85 30.52
CA GLY A 636 -29.22 11.62 29.13
C GLY A 636 -28.78 12.70 28.14
N GLN A 637 -27.79 13.51 28.49
CA GLN A 637 -27.14 14.45 27.58
C GLN A 637 -26.49 13.68 26.42
N GLN A 638 -26.59 14.26 25.22
CA GLN A 638 -26.12 13.63 23.99
C GLN A 638 -24.68 14.08 23.70
N PRO A 639 -23.73 13.15 23.53
CA PRO A 639 -22.41 13.48 23.01
C PRO A 639 -22.50 13.95 21.56
N GLU A 640 -21.53 14.77 21.15
CA GLU A 640 -21.40 15.28 19.78
C GLU A 640 -21.28 14.17 18.72
N GLN A 641 -21.59 14.53 17.47
CA GLN A 641 -21.58 13.59 16.35
C GLN A 641 -20.16 13.22 15.87
N ASP A 642 -19.20 14.12 16.06
CA ASP A 642 -17.87 14.07 15.45
C ASP A 642 -16.75 14.05 16.52
N SER A 643 -16.93 13.27 17.60
CA SER A 643 -15.86 12.94 18.56
C SER A 643 -14.96 11.82 18.07
#